data_AF-A0A5M8PYR9-F1
#
_entry.id   AF-A0A5M8PYR9-F1
#
_cell.length_a   1.000
_cell.length_b   1.000
_cell.length_c   1.000
_cell.angle_alpha   90.00
_cell.angle_beta   90.00
_cell.angle_gamma   90.00
#
_symmetry.space_group_name_H-M   'P 1'
#
loop_
_entity.id
_entity.type
_entity.pdbx_description
1 polymer ?
#
loop_
_entity_poly.entity_id
_entity_poly.type
_entity_poly.pdbx_seq_one_letter_code
_entity_poly.pdbx_strand_id
1 'polypeptide(L)'
;MKTTWKEIQPVPTSQEFLDIVLSRTQRRLPTQIRSGFQISRIRGFYTRKVKYTQETFTEKLSAILEGFPRLQDIHPFHKDLLNTLYDADHFRIALGQLSTAKHLIETVSRDYVRLLKYAQSLFQCKQLKRAALGRMATICRRLKDPLLYLEQVRQHLGRLPSIDPNTRTLLICGYPNVGKSSFLKSVTRADVDVQPYAFTTKSLFVGHFDYKYLRFQAIDTPGILDHPLEEMNTIEMQSITAIAHLRSAILYFMDLSEQCGYSVQAQIQLFQSIKPLFANKLVFVVINKIDIMRPEDLDAETQEKLQSILKPGDVELLQLSCTTAEGVTEVKNAACERLIADRVAQKLKAGTSSGGTIGGRLGDLLARIHVAQPLGGVTRESYVPEAVKSLKRFQKDDPDRPRLAREIEEEEGGAGVYNVDLKDKYMLDSDEWKHDKVPEVFDGKNVYDFIDPDIESKLAALEEEEERLETEGYYQSDDDLEDADEANIRLQAELIREKQQLIRNEAKMRKSLKNRAIIPRTAKAQKLSAMEDHLDRLGFDTTSISARARSQARGRSAVRSRTGTEDVMDVDSPASADALRAKSRARSQSNRREDGVTAVGARSKAERLARLGQKKMNRMARQGEADRHTSSALPKHLFSGKRGMGKTQRR
;
A
#
# COMPACT_ATOMS: atom_id res chain seq x y z
N MET A 1 14.77 0.44 -26.60
CA MET A 1 13.98 1.19 -27.61
C MET A 1 12.65 0.49 -27.78
N LYS A 2 11.53 1.22 -27.85
CA LYS A 2 10.22 0.61 -28.10
C LYS A 2 10.19 0.05 -29.52
N THR A 3 9.90 -1.24 -29.68
CA THR A 3 9.73 -1.92 -30.97
C THR A 3 8.27 -1.92 -31.43
N THR A 4 7.34 -1.47 -30.59
CA THR A 4 5.90 -1.42 -30.85
C THR A 4 5.29 -0.11 -30.38
N TRP A 5 4.25 0.34 -31.10
CA TRP A 5 3.54 1.60 -30.84
C TRP A 5 2.03 1.38 -30.60
N LYS A 6 1.67 0.26 -29.98
CA LYS A 6 0.26 -0.09 -29.71
C LYS A 6 -0.33 0.63 -28.48
N GLU A 7 0.52 1.12 -27.59
CA GLU A 7 0.14 1.75 -26.31
C GLU A 7 -0.38 3.19 -26.46
N ILE A 8 -0.38 3.76 -27.68
CA ILE A 8 -0.82 5.13 -27.91
C ILE A 8 -2.33 5.22 -27.70
N GLN A 9 -2.73 6.11 -26.79
CA GLN A 9 -4.14 6.37 -26.48
C GLN A 9 -4.87 6.91 -27.72
N PRO A 10 -6.16 6.56 -27.92
CA PRO A 10 -6.97 7.14 -28.98
C PRO A 10 -6.98 8.67 -28.90
N VAL A 11 -6.77 9.32 -30.06
CA VAL A 11 -6.80 10.77 -30.20
C VAL A 11 -8.22 11.17 -30.59
N PRO A 12 -9.00 11.80 -29.68
CA PRO A 12 -10.38 12.17 -29.99
C PRO A 12 -10.40 13.34 -30.99
N THR A 13 -11.51 13.45 -31.71
CA THR A 13 -11.76 14.60 -32.59
C THR A 13 -11.84 15.91 -31.79
N SER A 14 -11.66 17.07 -32.43
CA SER A 14 -11.69 18.35 -31.70
C SER A 14 -13.01 18.60 -30.95
N GLN A 15 -14.15 18.11 -31.47
CA GLN A 15 -15.46 18.26 -30.82
C GLN A 15 -15.57 17.34 -29.61
N GLU A 16 -15.26 16.06 -29.78
CA GLU A 16 -15.24 15.10 -28.66
C GLU A 16 -14.25 15.51 -27.57
N PHE A 17 -13.08 16.02 -27.96
CA PHE A 17 -12.08 16.54 -27.03
C PHE A 17 -12.69 17.63 -26.14
N LEU A 18 -13.39 18.60 -26.75
CA LEU A 18 -14.06 19.68 -26.02
C LEU A 18 -15.15 19.16 -25.10
N ASP A 19 -15.98 18.24 -25.59
CA ASP A 19 -17.10 17.71 -24.83
C ASP A 19 -16.61 16.89 -23.63
N ILE A 20 -15.57 16.07 -23.80
CA ILE A 20 -14.93 15.32 -22.72
C ILE A 20 -14.42 16.28 -21.63
N VAL A 21 -13.68 17.33 -22.01
CA VAL A 21 -13.07 18.25 -21.06
C VAL A 21 -14.11 19.10 -20.33
N LEU A 22 -15.09 19.65 -21.05
CA LEU A 22 -16.13 20.50 -20.47
C LEU A 22 -17.10 19.68 -19.61
N SER A 23 -17.46 18.47 -20.04
CA SER A 23 -18.27 17.53 -19.27
C SER A 23 -17.56 17.10 -17.98
N ARG A 24 -16.26 16.75 -18.06
CA ARG A 24 -15.45 16.41 -16.87
C ARG A 24 -15.39 17.57 -15.89
N THR A 25 -15.20 18.80 -16.37
CA THR A 25 -15.21 20.02 -15.55
C THR A 25 -16.56 20.22 -14.84
N GLN A 26 -17.67 19.96 -15.53
CA GLN A 26 -19.00 20.13 -14.97
C GLN A 26 -19.35 19.05 -13.94
N ARG A 27 -18.96 17.79 -14.19
CA ARG A 27 -19.27 16.65 -13.31
C ARG A 27 -18.40 16.59 -12.05
N ARG A 28 -17.11 16.97 -12.16
CA ARG A 28 -16.14 16.83 -11.05
C ARG A 28 -16.12 18.02 -10.08
N LEU A 29 -16.50 19.21 -10.54
CA LEU A 29 -16.48 20.42 -9.72
C LEU A 29 -17.88 20.82 -9.24
N PRO A 30 -18.00 21.48 -8.07
CA PRO A 30 -19.28 22.03 -7.62
C PRO A 30 -19.85 23.00 -8.66
N THR A 31 -21.17 23.00 -8.82
CA THR A 31 -21.89 23.78 -9.85
C THR A 31 -22.69 24.94 -9.29
N GLN A 32 -23.19 24.82 -8.05
CA GLN A 32 -24.05 25.83 -7.44
C GLN A 32 -23.26 26.89 -6.67
N ILE A 33 -23.57 28.16 -6.93
CA ILE A 33 -23.08 29.31 -6.16
C ILE A 33 -24.16 30.40 -6.10
N ARG A 34 -24.23 31.13 -4.98
CA ARG A 34 -25.21 32.21 -4.76
C ARG A 34 -24.52 33.56 -4.66
N SER A 35 -25.24 34.63 -4.99
CA SER A 35 -24.74 36.02 -4.96
C SER A 35 -24.40 36.52 -3.56
N GLY A 36 -25.08 36.04 -2.53
CA GLY A 36 -24.85 36.44 -1.13
C GLY A 36 -23.61 35.84 -0.46
N PHE A 37 -22.80 35.05 -1.17
CA PHE A 37 -21.56 34.50 -0.62
C PHE A 37 -20.44 35.54 -0.61
N GLN A 38 -19.48 35.40 0.32
CA GLN A 38 -18.28 36.22 0.34
C GLN A 38 -17.55 36.19 -1.00
N ILE A 39 -17.11 37.36 -1.48
CA ILE A 39 -16.45 37.50 -2.79
C ILE A 39 -15.23 36.57 -2.94
N SER A 40 -14.50 36.32 -1.84
CA SER A 40 -13.39 35.36 -1.82
C SER A 40 -13.82 33.96 -2.25
N ARG A 41 -14.98 33.48 -1.75
CA ARG A 41 -15.55 32.18 -2.13
C ARG A 41 -15.98 32.15 -3.60
N ILE A 42 -16.55 33.24 -4.11
CA ILE A 42 -16.95 33.37 -5.52
C ILE A 42 -15.74 33.36 -6.45
N ARG A 43 -14.69 34.13 -6.12
CA ARG A 43 -13.42 34.13 -6.86
C ARG A 43 -12.77 32.75 -6.84
N GLY A 44 -12.70 32.11 -5.67
CA GLY A 44 -12.16 30.75 -5.51
C GLY A 44 -12.91 29.71 -6.35
N PHE A 45 -14.24 29.79 -6.40
CA PHE A 45 -15.09 28.91 -7.20
C PHE A 45 -14.78 28.99 -8.70
N TYR A 46 -14.75 30.21 -9.27
CA TYR A 46 -14.49 30.39 -10.71
C TYR A 46 -13.02 30.16 -11.07
N THR A 47 -12.09 30.52 -10.18
CA THR A 47 -10.65 30.21 -10.34
C THR A 47 -10.42 28.71 -10.45
N ARG A 48 -11.08 27.92 -9.58
CA ARG A 48 -10.99 26.46 -9.62
C ARG A 48 -11.50 25.89 -10.95
N LYS A 49 -12.60 26.44 -11.50
CA LYS A 49 -13.12 26.01 -12.80
C LYS A 49 -12.15 26.28 -13.94
N VAL A 50 -11.57 27.49 -14.00
CA VAL A 50 -10.60 27.82 -15.07
C VAL A 50 -9.35 26.96 -14.97
N LYS A 51 -8.78 26.80 -13.77
CA LYS A 51 -7.58 25.97 -13.56
C LYS A 51 -7.81 24.50 -13.88
N TYR A 52 -8.88 23.90 -13.36
CA TYR A 52 -9.18 22.49 -13.58
C TYR A 52 -9.40 22.16 -15.06
N THR A 53 -10.08 23.05 -15.80
CA THR A 53 -10.25 22.88 -17.24
C THR A 53 -8.90 22.93 -17.96
N GLN A 54 -8.04 23.91 -17.63
CA GLN A 54 -6.69 23.97 -18.20
C GLN A 54 -5.88 22.71 -17.87
N GLU A 55 -5.87 22.26 -16.61
CA GLU A 55 -5.17 21.02 -16.21
C GLU A 55 -5.65 19.82 -17.02
N THR A 56 -6.96 19.70 -17.25
CA THR A 56 -7.54 18.61 -18.05
C THR A 56 -7.12 18.70 -19.54
N PHE A 57 -7.10 19.90 -20.13
CA PHE A 57 -6.59 20.10 -21.50
C PHE A 57 -5.10 19.72 -21.57
N THR A 58 -4.30 20.23 -20.64
CA THR A 58 -2.85 19.98 -20.58
C THR A 58 -2.55 18.50 -20.37
N GLU A 59 -3.26 17.80 -19.48
CA GLU A 59 -3.13 16.36 -19.23
C GLU A 59 -3.35 15.56 -20.52
N LYS A 60 -4.47 15.84 -21.22
CA LYS A 60 -4.82 15.13 -22.46
C LYS A 60 -3.86 15.44 -23.61
N LEU A 61 -3.48 16.69 -23.81
CA LEU A 61 -2.50 17.06 -24.84
C LEU A 61 -1.11 16.49 -24.54
N SER A 62 -0.70 16.45 -23.27
CA SER A 62 0.59 15.86 -22.88
C SER A 62 0.60 14.35 -23.10
N ALA A 63 -0.48 13.64 -22.77
CA ALA A 63 -0.61 12.21 -23.04
C ALA A 63 -0.48 11.88 -24.53
N ILE A 64 -0.99 12.75 -25.42
CA ILE A 64 -0.80 12.60 -26.87
C ILE A 64 0.67 12.83 -27.24
N LEU A 65 1.29 13.93 -26.81
CA LEU A 65 2.67 14.29 -27.14
C LEU A 65 3.71 13.27 -26.62
N GLU A 66 3.44 12.65 -25.47
CA GLU A 66 4.30 11.62 -24.86
C GLU A 66 4.04 10.22 -25.44
N GLY A 67 2.82 9.97 -25.92
CA GLY A 67 2.46 8.70 -26.55
C GLY A 67 3.12 8.52 -27.92
N PHE A 68 3.18 9.58 -28.73
CA PHE A 68 3.77 9.50 -30.06
C PHE A 68 5.31 9.41 -30.03
N PRO A 69 5.91 8.59 -30.92
CA PRO A 69 7.35 8.42 -30.96
C PRO A 69 8.04 9.65 -31.56
N ARG A 70 9.14 10.10 -30.94
CA ARG A 70 9.95 11.22 -31.42
C ARG A 70 10.91 10.76 -32.51
N LEU A 71 10.72 11.22 -33.75
CA LEU A 71 11.49 10.76 -34.92
C LEU A 71 13.02 10.87 -34.78
N GLN A 72 13.52 11.79 -33.95
CA GLN A 72 14.97 12.00 -33.73
C GLN A 72 15.60 10.96 -32.78
N ASP A 73 14.83 10.43 -31.84
CA ASP A 73 15.33 9.56 -30.76
C ASP A 73 15.20 8.06 -31.11
N ILE A 74 14.60 7.75 -32.26
CA ILE A 74 14.33 6.38 -32.71
C ILE A 74 15.47 5.88 -33.61
N HIS A 75 15.63 4.55 -33.69
CA HIS A 75 16.51 3.91 -34.65
C HIS A 75 16.27 4.40 -36.10
N PRO A 76 17.33 4.64 -36.90
CA PRO A 76 17.24 5.12 -38.28
C PRO A 76 16.24 4.34 -39.16
N PHE A 77 16.22 3.01 -39.07
CA PHE A 77 15.23 2.16 -39.75
C PHE A 77 13.78 2.65 -39.56
N HIS A 78 13.36 2.81 -38.31
CA HIS A 78 11.99 3.21 -38.00
C HIS A 78 11.76 4.68 -38.32
N LYS A 79 12.76 5.55 -38.17
CA LYS A 79 12.66 6.95 -38.60
C LYS A 79 12.37 7.06 -40.10
N ASP A 80 13.14 6.36 -40.92
CA ASP A 80 13.01 6.45 -42.38
C ASP A 80 11.75 5.70 -42.86
N LEU A 81 11.35 4.61 -42.20
CA LEU A 81 10.07 3.95 -42.43
C LEU A 81 8.88 4.88 -42.13
N LEU A 82 8.95 5.66 -41.04
CA LEU A 82 7.90 6.64 -40.73
C LEU A 82 7.93 7.82 -41.70
N ASN A 83 9.10 8.21 -42.20
CA ASN A 83 9.22 9.24 -43.21
C ASN A 83 8.53 8.84 -44.52
N THR A 84 8.75 7.60 -44.99
CA THR A 84 8.12 7.10 -46.23
C THR A 84 6.61 6.90 -46.08
N LEU A 85 6.13 6.54 -44.89
CA LEU A 85 4.71 6.28 -44.64
C LEU A 85 3.87 7.53 -44.36
N TYR A 86 4.40 8.51 -43.63
CA TYR A 86 3.59 9.58 -43.04
C TYR A 86 4.06 10.99 -43.36
N ASP A 87 5.19 11.14 -44.05
CA ASP A 87 5.95 12.38 -44.18
C ASP A 87 6.40 12.94 -42.81
N ALA A 88 7.72 12.92 -42.56
CA ALA A 88 8.28 13.35 -41.29
C ALA A 88 7.96 14.83 -40.98
N ASP A 89 7.84 15.68 -41.99
CA ASP A 89 7.60 17.11 -41.81
C ASP A 89 6.15 17.35 -41.40
N HIS A 90 5.18 16.73 -42.09
CA HIS A 90 3.78 16.85 -41.71
C HIS A 90 3.52 16.30 -40.30
N PHE A 91 4.13 15.15 -39.96
CA PHE A 91 4.06 14.56 -38.62
C PHE A 91 4.62 15.49 -37.54
N ARG A 92 5.79 16.09 -37.79
CA ARG A 92 6.43 17.03 -36.87
C ARG A 92 5.61 18.31 -36.70
N ILE A 93 5.06 18.85 -37.79
CA ILE A 93 4.22 20.05 -37.76
C ILE A 93 2.96 19.80 -36.92
N ALA A 94 2.29 18.66 -37.09
CA ALA A 94 1.10 18.30 -36.32
C ALA A 94 1.39 18.26 -34.81
N LEU A 95 2.45 17.55 -34.39
CA LEU A 95 2.86 17.50 -32.97
C LEU A 95 3.31 18.87 -32.44
N GLY A 96 3.97 19.68 -33.28
CA GLY A 96 4.34 21.06 -32.96
C GLY A 96 3.11 21.95 -32.71
N GLN A 97 2.06 21.80 -33.51
CA GLN A 97 0.80 22.53 -33.32
C GLN A 97 0.10 22.14 -32.01
N LEU A 98 0.13 20.87 -31.61
CA LEU A 98 -0.39 20.41 -30.32
C LEU A 98 0.42 21.00 -29.14
N SER A 99 1.75 21.01 -29.26
CA SER A 99 2.62 21.59 -28.24
C SER A 99 2.39 23.10 -28.09
N THR A 100 2.31 23.86 -29.18
CA THR A 100 2.01 25.30 -29.12
C THR A 100 0.63 25.56 -28.52
N ALA A 101 -0.38 24.75 -28.87
CA ALA A 101 -1.72 24.87 -28.27
C ALA A 101 -1.73 24.61 -26.76
N LYS A 102 -0.97 23.61 -26.27
CA LYS A 102 -0.79 23.36 -24.83
C LYS A 102 -0.27 24.62 -24.11
N HIS A 103 0.78 25.25 -24.64
CA HIS A 103 1.35 26.47 -24.06
C HIS A 103 0.40 27.68 -24.12
N LEU A 104 -0.38 27.81 -25.20
CA LEU A 104 -1.40 28.86 -25.32
C LEU A 104 -2.51 28.70 -24.27
N ILE A 105 -2.98 27.47 -24.02
CA ILE A 105 -4.01 27.18 -23.01
C ILE A 105 -3.51 27.51 -21.60
N GLU A 106 -2.26 27.17 -21.27
CA GLU A 106 -1.63 27.54 -19.99
C GLU A 106 -1.53 29.05 -19.81
N THR A 107 -1.14 29.77 -20.88
CA THR A 107 -1.05 31.23 -20.87
C THR A 107 -2.42 31.87 -20.65
N VAL A 108 -3.45 31.43 -21.39
CA VAL A 108 -4.84 31.89 -21.22
C VAL A 108 -5.33 31.67 -19.79
N SER A 109 -5.07 30.49 -19.21
CA SER A 109 -5.43 30.19 -17.82
C SER A 109 -4.76 31.16 -16.84
N ARG A 110 -3.44 31.37 -16.97
CA ARG A 110 -2.65 32.24 -16.09
C ARG A 110 -3.18 33.68 -16.09
N ASP A 111 -3.49 34.21 -17.27
CA ASP A 111 -4.00 35.58 -17.40
C ASP A 111 -5.41 35.73 -16.83
N TYR A 112 -6.32 34.80 -17.11
CA TYR A 112 -7.68 34.87 -16.56
C TYR A 112 -7.72 34.63 -15.05
N VAL A 113 -6.86 33.78 -14.51
CA VAL A 113 -6.71 33.63 -13.06
C VAL A 113 -6.22 34.93 -12.43
N ARG A 114 -5.31 35.66 -13.08
CA ARG A 114 -4.85 36.99 -12.62
C ARG A 114 -6.01 38.00 -12.64
N LEU A 115 -6.81 38.04 -13.70
CA LEU A 115 -7.97 38.93 -13.82
C LEU A 115 -9.08 38.60 -12.79
N LEU A 116 -9.33 37.32 -12.52
CA LEU A 116 -10.34 36.87 -11.55
C LEU A 116 -10.04 37.34 -10.11
N LYS A 117 -8.77 37.62 -9.77
CA LYS A 117 -8.39 38.15 -8.45
C LYS A 117 -9.00 39.52 -8.16
N TYR A 118 -9.22 40.34 -9.19
CA TYR A 118 -9.73 41.71 -9.05
C TYR A 118 -11.24 41.84 -9.32
N ALA A 119 -11.90 40.75 -9.72
CA ALA A 119 -13.33 40.77 -10.04
C ALA A 119 -14.19 41.03 -8.79
N GLN A 120 -15.10 42.00 -8.85
CA GLN A 120 -15.84 42.49 -7.68
C GLN A 120 -17.25 41.88 -7.54
N SER A 121 -17.81 41.34 -8.63
CA SER A 121 -19.16 40.79 -8.64
C SER A 121 -19.21 39.36 -9.17
N LEU A 122 -20.28 38.63 -8.81
CA LEU A 122 -20.56 37.29 -9.35
C LEU A 122 -20.69 37.33 -10.87
N PHE A 123 -21.36 38.35 -11.41
CA PHE A 123 -21.57 38.52 -12.85
C PHE A 123 -20.25 38.68 -13.59
N GLN A 124 -19.35 39.55 -13.11
CA GLN A 124 -18.04 39.76 -13.69
C GLN A 124 -17.19 38.47 -13.64
N CYS A 125 -17.19 37.76 -12.51
CA CYS A 125 -16.51 36.47 -12.40
C CYS A 125 -17.05 35.43 -13.39
N LYS A 126 -18.38 35.37 -13.56
CA LYS A 126 -19.06 34.46 -14.51
C LYS A 126 -18.65 34.76 -15.95
N GLN A 127 -18.59 36.04 -16.33
CA GLN A 127 -18.15 36.48 -17.66
C GLN A 127 -16.68 36.12 -17.92
N LEU A 128 -15.78 36.41 -16.97
CA LEU A 128 -14.35 36.05 -17.08
C LEU A 128 -14.16 34.54 -17.24
N LYS A 129 -14.88 33.73 -16.47
CA LYS A 129 -14.85 32.27 -16.63
C LYS A 129 -15.35 31.85 -18.01
N ARG A 130 -16.45 32.42 -18.51
CA ARG A 130 -17.02 32.07 -19.82
C ARG A 130 -16.06 32.42 -20.96
N ALA A 131 -15.40 33.58 -20.86
CA ALA A 131 -14.41 34.02 -21.83
C ALA A 131 -13.13 33.17 -21.79
N ALA A 132 -12.68 32.75 -20.60
CA ALA A 132 -11.54 31.83 -20.44
C ALA A 132 -11.78 30.49 -21.11
N LEU A 133 -12.89 29.83 -20.78
CA LEU A 133 -13.27 28.55 -21.37
C LEU A 133 -13.53 28.67 -22.88
N GLY A 134 -14.12 29.78 -23.32
CA GLY A 134 -14.31 30.08 -24.74
C GLY A 134 -12.99 30.19 -25.49
N ARG A 135 -12.00 30.92 -24.97
CA ARG A 135 -10.66 31.05 -25.59
C ARG A 135 -9.94 29.70 -25.65
N MET A 136 -9.98 28.90 -24.58
CA MET A 136 -9.44 27.55 -24.58
C MET A 136 -10.14 26.66 -25.62
N ALA A 137 -11.47 26.77 -25.73
CA ALA A 137 -12.22 26.00 -26.69
C ALA A 137 -11.90 26.38 -28.14
N THR A 138 -11.73 27.67 -28.44
CA THR A 138 -11.32 28.16 -29.76
C THR A 138 -9.94 27.62 -30.15
N ILE A 139 -8.98 27.57 -29.22
CA ILE A 139 -7.65 26.97 -29.48
C ILE A 139 -7.81 25.50 -29.88
N CYS A 140 -8.62 24.73 -29.16
CA CYS A 140 -8.87 23.32 -29.47
C CYS A 140 -9.60 23.12 -30.81
N ARG A 141 -10.56 23.98 -31.17
CA ARG A 141 -11.25 23.90 -32.47
C ARG A 141 -10.30 24.10 -33.65
N ARG A 142 -9.27 24.94 -33.49
CA ARG A 142 -8.24 25.15 -34.51
C ARG A 142 -7.35 23.91 -34.74
N LEU A 143 -7.34 22.95 -33.81
CA LEU A 143 -6.60 21.69 -33.92
C LEU A 143 -7.39 20.57 -34.63
N LYS A 144 -8.46 20.90 -35.36
CA LYS A 144 -9.31 19.89 -36.02
C LYS A 144 -8.52 18.96 -36.94
N ASP A 145 -7.75 19.52 -37.88
CA ASP A 145 -7.05 18.73 -38.90
C ASP A 145 -5.85 17.95 -38.33
N PRO A 146 -5.01 18.53 -37.45
CA PRO A 146 -3.92 17.79 -36.80
C PRO A 146 -4.39 16.60 -35.96
N LEU A 147 -5.50 16.74 -35.20
CA LEU A 147 -6.03 15.65 -34.39
C LEU A 147 -6.56 14.50 -35.25
N LEU A 148 -7.21 14.83 -36.37
CA LEU A 148 -7.71 13.83 -37.32
C LEU A 148 -6.56 13.07 -38.00
N TYR A 149 -5.53 13.80 -38.45
CA TYR A 149 -4.33 13.19 -39.01
C TYR A 149 -3.61 12.30 -37.98
N LEU A 150 -3.40 12.77 -36.76
CA LEU A 150 -2.73 11.98 -35.72
C LEU A 150 -3.51 10.70 -35.36
N GLU A 151 -4.84 10.72 -35.36
CA GLU A 151 -5.62 9.50 -35.14
C GLU A 151 -5.45 8.48 -36.28
N GLN A 152 -5.41 8.93 -37.54
CA GLN A 152 -5.13 8.06 -38.68
C GLN A 152 -3.73 7.44 -38.58
N VAL A 153 -2.72 8.26 -38.26
CA VAL A 153 -1.34 7.79 -38.04
C VAL A 153 -1.30 6.77 -36.91
N ARG A 154 -1.97 7.04 -35.78
CA ARG A 154 -2.05 6.12 -34.64
C ARG A 154 -2.64 4.75 -35.02
N GLN A 155 -3.74 4.75 -35.76
CA GLN A 155 -4.39 3.51 -36.20
C GLN A 155 -3.48 2.68 -37.09
N HIS A 156 -2.75 3.32 -38.00
CA HIS A 156 -1.79 2.64 -38.86
C HIS A 156 -0.54 2.17 -38.08
N LEU A 157 0.02 3.01 -37.21
CA LEU A 157 1.16 2.67 -36.34
C LEU A 157 0.88 1.46 -35.45
N GLY A 158 -0.35 1.34 -34.94
CA GLY A 158 -0.78 0.21 -34.11
C GLY A 158 -0.85 -1.13 -34.86
N ARG A 159 -0.88 -1.11 -36.20
CA ARG A 159 -0.89 -2.29 -37.07
C ARG A 159 0.51 -2.65 -37.59
N LEU A 160 1.50 -1.77 -37.46
CA LEU A 160 2.86 -2.06 -37.91
C LEU A 160 3.45 -3.23 -37.12
N PRO A 161 4.14 -4.17 -37.79
CA PRO A 161 4.76 -5.29 -37.12
C PRO A 161 5.94 -4.83 -36.25
N SER A 162 6.20 -5.60 -35.19
CA SER A 162 7.33 -5.36 -34.30
C SER A 162 8.63 -5.86 -34.93
N ILE A 163 9.43 -4.97 -35.49
CA ILE A 163 10.75 -5.30 -36.06
C ILE A 163 11.85 -4.81 -35.13
N ASP A 164 12.78 -5.69 -34.78
CA ASP A 164 14.02 -5.31 -34.07
C ASP A 164 15.21 -5.30 -35.05
N PRO A 165 15.73 -4.11 -35.43
CA PRO A 165 16.83 -3.97 -36.38
C PRO A 165 18.14 -4.63 -35.96
N ASN A 166 18.34 -4.88 -34.66
CA ASN A 166 19.58 -5.44 -34.12
C ASN A 166 19.56 -6.97 -34.01
N THR A 167 18.40 -7.59 -34.21
CA THR A 167 18.25 -9.04 -34.12
C THR A 167 18.69 -9.75 -35.39
N ARG A 168 18.65 -11.09 -35.37
CA ARG A 168 18.97 -11.91 -36.53
C ARG A 168 17.78 -11.92 -37.47
N THR A 169 17.94 -11.24 -38.58
CA THR A 169 16.87 -11.05 -39.55
C THR A 169 17.26 -11.68 -40.88
N LEU A 170 16.33 -12.38 -41.49
CA LEU A 170 16.36 -12.81 -42.89
C LEU A 170 15.41 -11.90 -43.66
N LEU A 171 15.90 -11.24 -44.69
CA LEU A 171 15.12 -10.37 -45.54
C LEU A 171 14.84 -11.09 -46.85
N ILE A 172 13.58 -11.22 -47.22
CA ILE A 172 13.15 -11.92 -48.44
C ILE A 172 12.82 -10.86 -49.48
N CYS A 173 13.58 -10.82 -50.59
CA CYS A 173 13.46 -9.83 -51.66
C CYS A 173 13.41 -10.49 -53.04
N GLY A 174 12.91 -9.77 -54.04
CA GLY A 174 12.77 -10.26 -55.42
C GLY A 174 11.53 -9.70 -56.11
N TYR A 175 11.34 -10.05 -57.38
CA TYR A 175 10.21 -9.59 -58.19
C TYR A 175 8.85 -9.98 -57.58
N PRO A 176 7.75 -9.28 -57.91
CA PRO A 176 6.40 -9.77 -57.61
C PRO A 176 6.17 -11.19 -58.14
N ASN A 177 5.27 -11.96 -57.51
CA ASN A 177 4.86 -13.31 -57.94
C ASN A 177 5.93 -14.43 -57.99
N VAL A 178 7.18 -14.17 -57.57
CA VAL A 178 8.24 -15.21 -57.49
C VAL A 178 8.05 -16.21 -56.34
N GLY A 179 7.07 -16.02 -55.45
CA GLY A 179 6.77 -16.93 -54.33
C GLY A 179 7.39 -16.58 -52.97
N LYS A 180 7.79 -15.32 -52.75
CA LYS A 180 8.34 -14.81 -51.47
C LYS A 180 7.41 -15.07 -50.27
N SER A 181 6.16 -14.67 -50.39
CA SER A 181 5.16 -14.81 -49.31
C SER A 181 4.81 -16.28 -49.04
N SER A 182 4.81 -17.13 -50.08
CA SER A 182 4.66 -18.58 -49.94
C SER A 182 5.79 -19.21 -49.15
N PHE A 183 7.03 -18.75 -49.36
CA PHE A 183 8.17 -19.19 -48.57
C PHE A 183 8.05 -18.74 -47.11
N LEU A 184 7.66 -17.49 -46.85
CA LEU A 184 7.44 -17.00 -45.49
C LEU A 184 6.40 -17.83 -44.74
N LYS A 185 5.29 -18.18 -45.40
CA LYS A 185 4.22 -19.03 -44.87
C LYS A 185 4.66 -20.48 -44.62
N SER A 186 5.59 -20.99 -45.43
CA SER A 186 6.12 -22.35 -45.27
C SER A 186 7.13 -22.45 -44.13
N VAL A 187 7.94 -21.40 -43.94
CA VAL A 187 9.00 -21.37 -42.92
C VAL A 187 8.48 -20.92 -41.55
N THR A 188 7.44 -20.09 -41.51
CA THR A 188 6.94 -19.46 -40.29
C THR A 188 5.44 -19.63 -40.14
N ARG A 189 4.91 -19.37 -38.94
CA ARG A 189 3.45 -19.34 -38.69
C ARG A 189 2.79 -18.01 -39.08
N ALA A 190 3.45 -17.19 -39.91
CA ALA A 190 2.89 -15.92 -40.35
C ALA A 190 1.71 -16.16 -41.31
N ASP A 191 0.62 -15.45 -41.08
CA ASP A 191 -0.55 -15.49 -41.96
C ASP A 191 -0.39 -14.38 -43.02
N VAL A 192 -0.03 -14.78 -44.24
CA VAL A 192 0.19 -13.88 -45.37
C VAL A 192 -0.64 -14.38 -46.55
N ASP A 193 -1.33 -13.43 -47.21
CA ASP A 193 -2.15 -13.71 -48.38
C ASP A 193 -1.27 -13.96 -49.61
N VAL A 194 -1.45 -15.13 -50.22
CA VAL A 194 -0.77 -15.52 -51.46
C VAL A 194 -1.80 -15.51 -52.58
N GLN A 195 -1.66 -14.59 -53.52
CA GLN A 195 -2.52 -14.47 -54.71
C GLN A 195 -1.64 -14.29 -55.95
N PRO A 196 -2.13 -14.63 -57.16
CA PRO A 196 -1.30 -14.67 -58.37
C PRO A 196 -1.04 -13.29 -59.02
N TYR A 197 -1.55 -12.20 -58.45
CA TYR A 197 -1.36 -10.83 -58.98
C TYR A 197 -0.27 -10.07 -58.19
N ALA A 198 0.39 -9.11 -58.84
CA ALA A 198 1.45 -8.32 -58.21
C ALA A 198 0.93 -7.44 -57.06
N PHE A 199 1.83 -7.07 -56.14
CA PHE A 199 1.55 -6.20 -54.97
C PHE A 199 0.50 -6.75 -53.99
N THR A 200 0.44 -8.07 -53.84
CA THR A 200 -0.30 -8.75 -52.75
C THR A 200 0.14 -8.26 -51.37
N THR A 201 1.46 -8.12 -51.17
CA THR A 201 2.05 -7.55 -49.97
C THR A 201 2.37 -6.07 -50.17
N LYS A 202 1.61 -5.18 -49.53
CA LYS A 202 1.81 -3.72 -49.59
C LYS A 202 2.65 -3.15 -48.44
N SER A 203 2.90 -3.96 -47.42
CA SER A 203 3.67 -3.62 -46.22
C SER A 203 4.64 -4.74 -45.91
N LEU A 204 5.69 -4.43 -45.13
CA LEU A 204 6.60 -5.45 -44.59
C LEU A 204 5.82 -6.41 -43.68
N PHE A 205 5.92 -7.72 -43.93
CA PHE A 205 5.38 -8.75 -43.04
C PHE A 205 6.51 -9.43 -42.29
N VAL A 206 6.26 -9.78 -41.03
CA VAL A 206 7.27 -10.40 -40.16
C VAL A 206 6.78 -11.76 -39.71
N GLY A 207 7.56 -12.80 -40.01
CA GLY A 207 7.44 -14.13 -39.45
C GLY A 207 8.55 -14.40 -38.44
N HIS A 208 8.23 -15.19 -37.41
CA HIS A 208 9.22 -15.67 -36.46
C HIS A 208 9.36 -17.18 -36.59
N PHE A 209 10.59 -17.66 -36.46
CA PHE A 209 10.89 -19.07 -36.36
C PHE A 209 12.12 -19.28 -35.47
N ASP A 210 12.25 -20.51 -34.96
CA ASP A 210 13.36 -20.89 -34.11
C ASP A 210 14.32 -21.82 -34.85
N TYR A 211 15.61 -21.56 -34.70
CA TYR A 211 16.69 -22.37 -35.27
C TYR A 211 17.88 -22.42 -34.30
N LYS A 212 18.39 -23.61 -34.00
CA LYS A 212 19.45 -23.83 -32.98
C LYS A 212 19.17 -23.10 -31.65
N TYR A 213 17.93 -23.19 -31.17
CA TYR A 213 17.46 -22.50 -29.95
C TYR A 213 17.57 -20.97 -29.97
N LEU A 214 17.76 -20.38 -31.15
CA LEU A 214 17.78 -18.93 -31.36
C LEU A 214 16.55 -18.53 -32.15
N ARG A 215 15.94 -17.42 -31.75
CA ARG A 215 14.81 -16.82 -32.48
C ARG A 215 15.32 -15.97 -33.63
N PHE A 216 14.80 -16.23 -34.82
CA PHE A 216 15.04 -15.46 -36.04
C PHE A 216 13.78 -14.70 -36.45
N GLN A 217 13.99 -13.60 -37.18
CA GLN A 217 12.94 -12.82 -37.80
C GLN A 217 13.08 -12.99 -39.32
N ALA A 218 12.05 -13.49 -39.99
CA ALA A 218 11.95 -13.45 -41.44
C ALA A 218 11.06 -12.27 -41.82
N ILE A 219 11.55 -11.39 -42.68
CA ILE A 219 10.80 -10.22 -43.14
C ILE A 219 10.55 -10.38 -44.62
N ASP A 220 9.28 -10.47 -44.99
CA ASP A 220 8.83 -10.44 -46.37
C ASP A 220 8.68 -8.99 -46.83
N THR A 221 9.34 -8.69 -47.95
CA THR A 221 9.33 -7.35 -48.55
C THR A 221 8.37 -7.31 -49.73
N PRO A 222 7.60 -6.22 -49.90
CA PRO A 222 6.92 -5.96 -51.16
C PRO A 222 7.86 -6.14 -52.36
N GLY A 223 7.35 -6.71 -53.45
CA GLY A 223 8.13 -6.90 -54.67
C GLY A 223 8.73 -5.59 -55.16
N ILE A 224 10.03 -5.62 -55.46
CA ILE A 224 10.78 -4.46 -55.95
C ILE A 224 10.81 -4.53 -57.47
N LEU A 225 10.55 -3.41 -58.14
CA LEU A 225 10.71 -3.26 -59.58
C LEU A 225 11.95 -2.42 -59.91
N ASP A 226 12.46 -2.58 -61.12
CA ASP A 226 13.67 -1.90 -61.61
C ASP A 226 13.34 -0.49 -62.13
N HIS A 227 12.89 0.37 -61.22
CA HIS A 227 12.75 1.81 -61.48
C HIS A 227 13.91 2.57 -60.84
N PRO A 228 14.33 3.73 -61.38
CA PRO A 228 15.26 4.62 -60.69
C PRO A 228 14.74 4.98 -59.29
N LEU A 229 15.63 5.10 -58.30
CA LEU A 229 15.28 5.38 -56.90
C LEU A 229 14.35 6.60 -56.70
N GLU A 230 14.41 7.58 -57.61
CA GLU A 230 13.63 8.81 -57.57
C GLU A 230 12.16 8.63 -58.00
N GLU A 231 11.86 7.59 -58.78
CA GLU A 231 10.52 7.30 -59.32
C GLU A 231 9.81 6.17 -58.55
N MET A 232 10.44 5.65 -57.49
CA MET A 232 9.91 4.52 -56.74
C MET A 232 8.71 4.89 -55.88
N ASN A 233 7.76 3.96 -55.81
CA ASN A 233 6.55 4.12 -55.01
C ASN A 233 6.85 4.04 -53.51
N THR A 234 5.93 4.55 -52.69
CA THR A 234 6.02 4.46 -51.21
C THR A 234 6.13 3.01 -50.72
N ILE A 235 5.55 2.05 -51.45
CA ILE A 235 5.62 0.60 -51.15
C ILE A 235 7.03 0.06 -51.41
N GLU A 236 7.66 0.43 -52.52
CA GLU A 236 9.00 -0.02 -52.90
C GLU A 236 10.07 0.62 -52.02
N MET A 237 9.86 1.89 -51.66
CA MET A 237 10.71 2.61 -50.71
C MET A 237 10.73 1.97 -49.31
N GLN A 238 9.66 1.28 -48.89
CA GLN A 238 9.67 0.48 -47.65
C GLN A 238 10.63 -0.72 -47.75
N SER A 239 10.64 -1.41 -48.89
CA SER A 239 11.56 -2.51 -49.14
C SER A 239 13.01 -2.02 -49.14
N ILE A 240 13.30 -0.86 -49.73
CA ILE A 240 14.65 -0.26 -49.71
C ILE A 240 15.05 0.16 -48.30
N THR A 241 14.15 0.77 -47.51
CA THR A 241 14.49 1.13 -46.12
C THR A 241 14.80 -0.09 -45.28
N ALA A 242 14.09 -1.21 -45.51
CA ALA A 242 14.41 -2.50 -44.90
C ALA A 242 15.78 -3.02 -45.36
N ILE A 243 16.05 -3.02 -46.66
CA ILE A 243 17.35 -3.43 -47.23
C ILE A 243 18.48 -2.54 -46.74
N ALA A 244 18.30 -1.24 -46.54
CA ALA A 244 19.38 -0.34 -46.14
C ALA A 244 19.74 -0.54 -44.66
N HIS A 245 18.76 -0.43 -43.76
CA HIS A 245 19.01 -0.29 -42.33
C HIS A 245 19.05 -1.60 -41.54
N LEU A 246 18.39 -2.66 -42.02
CA LEU A 246 18.35 -3.92 -41.29
C LEU A 246 19.66 -4.67 -41.47
N ARG A 247 20.25 -5.12 -40.36
CA ARG A 247 21.41 -6.00 -40.40
C ARG A 247 20.91 -7.43 -40.60
N SER A 248 20.68 -7.80 -41.85
CA SER A 248 20.06 -9.08 -42.22
C SER A 248 20.91 -9.86 -43.22
N ALA A 249 20.66 -11.17 -43.31
CA ALA A 249 20.98 -11.92 -44.51
C ALA A 249 19.85 -11.69 -45.53
N ILE A 250 20.22 -11.49 -46.79
CA ILE A 250 19.29 -11.18 -47.88
C ILE A 250 19.09 -12.45 -48.70
N LEU A 251 17.85 -12.88 -48.82
CA LEU A 251 17.40 -13.95 -49.69
C LEU A 251 16.76 -13.33 -50.92
N TYR A 252 17.47 -13.33 -52.04
CA TYR A 252 16.97 -12.85 -53.32
C TYR A 252 16.30 -14.00 -54.07
N PHE A 253 14.97 -13.97 -54.16
CA PHE A 253 14.17 -15.00 -54.83
C PHE A 253 14.08 -14.72 -56.32
N MET A 254 14.45 -15.73 -57.11
CA MET A 254 14.33 -15.76 -58.56
C MET A 254 13.41 -16.88 -59.00
N ASP A 255 12.66 -16.64 -60.07
CA ASP A 255 11.81 -17.62 -60.73
C ASP A 255 12.34 -17.86 -62.15
N LEU A 256 12.85 -19.06 -62.43
CA LEU A 256 13.38 -19.41 -63.75
C LEU A 256 12.28 -19.79 -64.75
N SER A 257 11.06 -20.07 -64.30
CA SER A 257 9.99 -20.55 -65.17
C SER A 257 9.24 -19.43 -65.91
N GLU A 258 9.64 -18.17 -65.71
CA GLU A 258 9.03 -16.93 -66.25
C GLU A 258 7.53 -16.72 -65.93
N GLN A 259 6.94 -17.56 -65.07
CA GLN A 259 5.53 -17.49 -64.67
C GLN A 259 5.23 -16.26 -63.81
N CYS A 260 6.25 -15.61 -63.25
CA CYS A 260 6.10 -14.35 -62.54
C CYS A 260 5.71 -13.16 -63.44
N GLY A 261 5.72 -13.33 -64.76
CA GLY A 261 5.40 -12.30 -65.74
C GLY A 261 6.59 -11.42 -66.15
N TYR A 262 7.80 -11.81 -65.75
CA TYR A 262 9.06 -11.11 -66.05
C TYR A 262 10.11 -12.11 -66.51
N SER A 263 10.95 -11.71 -67.47
CA SER A 263 12.02 -12.57 -67.99
C SER A 263 13.14 -12.76 -66.97
N VAL A 264 13.89 -13.86 -67.09
CA VAL A 264 15.05 -14.12 -66.22
C VAL A 264 16.10 -13.01 -66.33
N GLN A 265 16.24 -12.40 -67.51
CA GLN A 265 17.18 -11.30 -67.75
C GLN A 265 16.84 -10.05 -66.93
N ALA A 266 15.56 -9.69 -66.83
CA ALA A 266 15.10 -8.58 -66.00
C ALA A 266 15.36 -8.86 -64.51
N GLN A 267 15.14 -10.11 -64.07
CA GLN A 267 15.47 -10.55 -62.70
C GLN A 267 16.95 -10.40 -62.36
N ILE A 268 17.84 -10.64 -63.33
CA ILE A 268 19.28 -10.47 -63.18
C ILE A 268 19.66 -8.97 -63.15
N GLN A 269 19.05 -8.16 -64.00
CA GLN A 269 19.28 -6.71 -64.04
C GLN A 269 18.91 -6.05 -62.71
N LEU A 270 17.75 -6.38 -62.14
CA LEU A 270 17.34 -5.89 -60.83
C LEU A 270 18.35 -6.29 -59.76
N PHE A 271 18.85 -7.53 -59.76
CA PHE A 271 19.86 -7.96 -58.81
C PHE A 271 21.14 -7.11 -58.91
N GLN A 272 21.57 -6.78 -60.13
CA GLN A 272 22.73 -5.93 -60.36
C GLN A 272 22.48 -4.48 -59.93
N SER A 273 21.27 -3.94 -60.12
CA SER A 273 20.93 -2.57 -59.72
C SER A 273 20.87 -2.41 -58.20
N ILE A 274 20.38 -3.42 -57.46
CA ILE A 274 20.29 -3.39 -55.99
C ILE A 274 21.57 -3.88 -55.29
N LYS A 275 22.50 -4.53 -56.01
CA LYS A 275 23.78 -5.05 -55.47
C LYS A 275 24.56 -4.04 -54.61
N PRO A 276 24.63 -2.73 -54.92
CA PRO A 276 25.32 -1.76 -54.06
C PRO A 276 24.71 -1.65 -52.65
N LEU A 277 23.40 -1.88 -52.51
CA LEU A 277 22.70 -1.86 -51.22
C LEU A 277 23.03 -3.08 -50.34
N PHE A 278 23.64 -4.11 -50.93
CA PHE A 278 24.00 -5.35 -50.24
C PHE A 278 25.40 -5.32 -49.64
N ALA A 279 26.10 -4.18 -49.69
CA ALA A 279 27.41 -4.03 -49.08
C ALA A 279 27.37 -4.41 -47.58
N ASN A 280 28.34 -5.23 -47.15
CA ASN A 280 28.46 -5.77 -45.79
C ASN A 280 27.30 -6.70 -45.36
N LYS A 281 26.56 -7.30 -46.30
CA LYS A 281 25.48 -8.25 -46.04
C LYS A 281 25.71 -9.57 -46.76
N LEU A 282 25.25 -10.65 -46.14
CA LEU A 282 25.25 -11.97 -46.76
C LEU A 282 24.11 -12.04 -47.76
N VAL A 283 24.39 -12.45 -48.99
CA VAL A 283 23.42 -12.53 -50.08
C VAL A 283 23.30 -13.97 -50.54
N PHE A 284 22.08 -14.46 -50.59
CA PHE A 284 21.73 -15.78 -51.14
C PHE A 284 20.80 -15.57 -52.32
N VAL A 285 21.15 -16.14 -53.46
CA VAL A 285 20.25 -16.22 -54.60
C VAL A 285 19.50 -17.53 -54.51
N VAL A 286 18.18 -17.43 -54.40
CA VAL A 286 17.28 -18.55 -54.14
C VAL A 286 16.41 -18.75 -55.36
N ILE A 287 16.61 -19.86 -56.06
CA ILE A 287 15.79 -20.24 -57.20
C ILE A 287 14.56 -20.98 -56.67
N ASN A 288 13.39 -20.41 -56.92
CA ASN A 288 12.11 -21.01 -56.58
C ASN A 288 11.46 -21.69 -57.80
N LYS A 289 10.45 -22.54 -57.54
CA LYS A 289 9.68 -23.31 -58.55
C LYS A 289 10.50 -24.35 -59.33
N ILE A 290 11.43 -25.02 -58.64
CA ILE A 290 12.23 -26.11 -59.21
C ILE A 290 11.42 -27.32 -59.69
N ASP A 291 10.16 -27.42 -59.28
CA ASP A 291 9.19 -28.40 -59.76
C ASP A 291 8.83 -28.22 -61.24
N ILE A 292 9.02 -27.01 -61.78
CA ILE A 292 8.70 -26.67 -63.17
C ILE A 292 9.94 -26.63 -64.03
N MET A 293 10.98 -25.93 -63.56
CA MET A 293 12.23 -25.75 -64.31
C MET A 293 13.42 -25.71 -63.37
N ARG A 294 14.42 -26.56 -63.64
CA ARG A 294 15.66 -26.59 -62.86
C ARG A 294 16.72 -25.70 -63.49
N PRO A 295 17.75 -25.27 -62.73
CA PRO A 295 18.85 -24.47 -63.28
C PRO A 295 19.65 -25.18 -64.37
N GLU A 296 19.58 -26.51 -64.44
CA GLU A 296 20.24 -27.35 -65.43
C GLU A 296 19.53 -27.34 -66.80
N ASP A 297 18.23 -27.04 -66.82
CA ASP A 297 17.40 -27.05 -68.03
C ASP A 297 17.42 -25.69 -68.77
N LEU A 298 18.26 -24.76 -68.34
CA LEU A 298 18.30 -23.38 -68.83
C LEU A 298 19.24 -23.21 -70.03
N ASP A 299 18.94 -22.25 -70.90
CA ASP A 299 19.81 -21.90 -72.04
C ASP A 299 21.24 -21.53 -71.57
N ALA A 300 22.25 -21.96 -72.35
CA ALA A 300 23.65 -21.73 -72.04
C ALA A 300 23.98 -20.24 -71.79
N GLU A 301 23.39 -19.31 -72.55
CA GLU A 301 23.59 -17.85 -72.37
C GLU A 301 23.07 -17.35 -71.02
N THR A 302 21.92 -17.83 -70.57
CA THR A 302 21.31 -17.41 -69.31
C THR A 302 22.02 -18.07 -68.13
N GLN A 303 22.49 -19.31 -68.31
CA GLN A 303 23.34 -20.00 -67.35
C GLN A 303 24.67 -19.28 -67.14
N GLU A 304 25.31 -18.76 -68.20
CA GLU A 304 26.50 -17.91 -68.08
C GLU A 304 26.21 -16.62 -67.31
N LYS A 305 25.06 -15.98 -67.55
CA LYS A 305 24.64 -14.78 -66.80
C LYS A 305 24.39 -15.10 -65.32
N LEU A 306 23.76 -16.23 -64.99
CA LEU A 306 23.60 -16.68 -63.60
C LEU A 306 24.94 -16.97 -62.94
N GLN A 307 25.86 -17.66 -63.64
CA GLN A 307 27.22 -17.90 -63.14
C GLN A 307 27.99 -16.59 -62.92
N SER A 308 27.76 -15.57 -63.75
CA SER A 308 28.39 -14.25 -63.56
C SER A 308 28.01 -13.60 -62.23
N ILE A 309 26.81 -13.87 -61.72
CA ILE A 309 26.32 -13.38 -60.42
C ILE A 309 26.96 -14.15 -59.26
N LEU A 310 27.30 -15.41 -59.47
CA LEU A 310 27.89 -16.32 -58.47
C LEU A 310 29.42 -16.22 -58.36
N LYS A 311 30.11 -15.77 -59.42
CA LYS A 311 31.57 -15.58 -59.44
C LYS A 311 32.14 -14.67 -58.32
N PRO A 312 31.48 -13.60 -57.86
CA PRO A 312 31.88 -12.97 -56.61
C PRO A 312 31.55 -13.93 -55.46
N GLY A 313 32.57 -14.49 -54.80
CA GLY A 313 32.47 -15.54 -53.78
C GLY A 313 31.66 -15.22 -52.50
N ASP A 314 30.90 -14.13 -52.51
CA ASP A 314 29.99 -13.71 -51.44
C ASP A 314 28.53 -14.13 -51.69
N VAL A 315 28.20 -14.68 -52.88
CA VAL A 315 26.83 -15.05 -53.27
C VAL A 315 26.70 -16.56 -53.45
N GLU A 316 25.79 -17.18 -52.68
CA GLU A 316 25.48 -18.61 -52.80
C GLU A 316 24.17 -18.85 -53.55
N LEU A 317 24.17 -19.89 -54.39
CA LEU A 317 22.97 -20.37 -55.06
C LEU A 317 22.28 -21.45 -54.22
N LEU A 318 20.98 -21.29 -54.01
CA LEU A 318 20.13 -22.26 -53.33
C LEU A 318 18.88 -22.53 -54.16
N GLN A 319 18.34 -23.73 -54.05
CA GLN A 319 17.21 -24.21 -54.83
C GLN A 319 16.07 -24.61 -53.88
N LEU A 320 14.84 -24.22 -54.18
CA LEU A 320 13.66 -24.68 -53.42
C LEU A 320 12.39 -24.72 -54.26
N SER A 321 11.43 -25.53 -53.83
CA SER A 321 10.05 -25.46 -54.28
C SER A 321 9.12 -25.33 -53.07
N CYS A 322 8.30 -24.28 -53.07
CA CYS A 322 7.29 -24.06 -52.02
C CYS A 322 6.09 -25.00 -52.17
N THR A 323 5.87 -25.58 -53.35
CA THR A 323 4.76 -26.50 -53.65
C THR A 323 5.05 -27.90 -53.16
N THR A 324 6.26 -28.42 -53.42
CA THR A 324 6.69 -29.76 -52.96
C THR A 324 7.35 -29.74 -51.58
N ALA A 325 7.62 -28.55 -51.03
CA ALA A 325 8.40 -28.29 -49.81
C ALA A 325 9.87 -28.79 -49.88
N GLU A 326 10.35 -29.14 -51.07
CA GLU A 326 11.73 -29.54 -51.32
C GLU A 326 12.67 -28.33 -51.19
N GLY A 327 13.81 -28.49 -50.51
CA GLY A 327 14.82 -27.45 -50.34
C GLY A 327 14.49 -26.31 -49.35
N VAL A 328 13.23 -26.16 -48.91
CA VAL A 328 12.80 -25.05 -48.01
C VAL A 328 13.58 -25.07 -46.69
N THR A 329 13.75 -26.24 -46.08
CA THR A 329 14.50 -26.39 -44.82
C THR A 329 16.00 -26.18 -45.02
N GLU A 330 16.54 -26.59 -46.16
CA GLU A 330 17.96 -26.45 -46.48
C GLU A 330 18.34 -24.99 -46.65
N VAL A 331 17.54 -24.23 -47.42
CA VAL A 331 17.71 -22.78 -47.59
C VAL A 331 17.67 -22.06 -46.26
N LYS A 332 16.67 -22.40 -45.42
CA LYS A 332 16.56 -21.85 -44.07
C LYS A 332 17.81 -22.12 -43.24
N ASN A 333 18.31 -23.36 -43.25
CA ASN A 333 19.45 -23.77 -42.45
C ASN A 333 20.73 -23.08 -42.93
N ALA A 334 21.02 -23.11 -44.22
CA ALA A 334 22.20 -22.48 -44.82
C ALA A 334 22.28 -20.98 -44.51
N ALA A 335 21.17 -20.26 -44.71
CA ALA A 335 21.08 -18.83 -44.43
C ALA A 335 21.29 -18.52 -42.94
N CYS A 336 20.71 -19.34 -42.04
CA CYS A 336 20.86 -19.16 -40.60
C CYS A 336 22.28 -19.45 -40.11
N GLU A 337 22.92 -20.52 -40.59
CA GLU A 337 24.28 -20.89 -40.18
C GLU A 337 25.31 -19.85 -40.58
N ARG A 338 25.26 -19.40 -41.83
CA ARG A 338 26.11 -18.32 -42.34
C ARG A 338 25.91 -17.02 -41.57
N LEU A 339 24.66 -16.64 -41.30
CA LEU A 339 24.36 -15.46 -40.50
C LEU A 339 24.88 -15.59 -39.06
N ILE A 340 24.79 -16.78 -38.45
CA ILE A 340 25.36 -17.02 -37.11
C ILE A 340 26.89 -16.89 -37.17
N ALA A 341 27.55 -17.47 -38.16
CA ALA A 341 29.00 -17.42 -38.31
C ALA A 341 29.52 -15.98 -38.41
N ASP A 342 28.91 -15.16 -39.28
CA ASP A 342 29.26 -13.74 -39.40
C ASP A 342 29.01 -12.96 -38.10
N ARG A 343 27.88 -13.21 -37.41
CA ARG A 343 27.58 -12.58 -36.12
C ARG A 343 28.56 -12.96 -35.02
N VAL A 344 29.00 -14.21 -34.98
CA VAL A 344 30.03 -14.67 -34.04
C VAL A 344 31.36 -14.01 -34.36
N ALA A 345 31.75 -13.94 -35.64
CA ALA A 345 32.97 -13.26 -36.07
C ALA A 345 32.97 -11.76 -35.72
N GLN A 346 31.87 -11.05 -35.96
CA GLN A 346 31.69 -9.65 -35.57
C GLN A 346 31.78 -9.48 -34.04
N LYS A 347 31.20 -10.39 -33.27
CA LYS A 347 31.22 -10.36 -31.81
C LYS A 347 32.61 -10.63 -31.24
N LEU A 348 33.38 -11.53 -31.85
CA LEU A 348 34.78 -11.77 -31.49
C LEU A 348 35.63 -10.53 -31.78
N LYS A 349 35.53 -9.96 -32.99
CA LYS A 349 36.22 -8.71 -33.37
C LYS A 349 35.90 -7.55 -32.42
N ALA A 350 34.63 -7.39 -32.05
CA ALA A 350 34.20 -6.31 -31.14
C ALA A 350 34.63 -6.52 -29.68
N GLY A 351 34.88 -7.76 -29.26
CA GLY A 351 35.30 -8.12 -27.90
C GLY A 351 36.81 -8.16 -27.69
N THR A 352 37.60 -8.18 -28.76
CA THR A 352 39.07 -8.10 -28.74
C THR A 352 39.52 -6.65 -28.82
N SER A 353 40.19 -6.14 -27.79
CA SER A 353 40.87 -4.84 -27.87
C SER A 353 42.11 -4.92 -28.77
N SER A 354 42.61 -3.79 -29.26
CA SER A 354 43.80 -3.72 -30.15
C SER A 354 45.07 -4.35 -29.54
N GLY A 355 45.10 -4.57 -28.23
CA GLY A 355 46.18 -5.25 -27.49
C GLY A 355 45.95 -6.74 -27.22
N GLY A 356 44.96 -7.39 -27.86
CA GLY A 356 44.69 -8.82 -27.71
C GLY A 356 44.07 -9.24 -26.37
N THR A 357 43.82 -8.30 -25.46
CA THR A 357 43.11 -8.56 -24.21
C THR A 357 41.61 -8.72 -24.46
N ILE A 358 41.05 -9.83 -23.98
CA ILE A 358 39.61 -10.14 -24.08
C ILE A 358 38.89 -9.34 -22.99
N GLY A 359 38.17 -8.28 -23.38
CA GLY A 359 37.56 -7.34 -22.45
C GLY A 359 36.07 -7.57 -22.18
N GLY A 360 35.63 -7.28 -20.95
CA GLY A 360 34.23 -7.07 -20.55
C GLY A 360 33.27 -8.21 -20.90
N ARG A 361 32.27 -7.91 -21.75
CA ARG A 361 31.14 -8.81 -22.09
C ARG A 361 31.55 -10.13 -22.75
N LEU A 362 32.68 -10.16 -23.47
CA LEU A 362 33.18 -11.41 -24.08
C LEU A 362 33.82 -12.30 -23.02
N GLY A 363 34.51 -11.72 -22.03
CA GLY A 363 35.06 -12.45 -20.88
C GLY A 363 33.96 -13.14 -20.05
N ASP A 364 32.89 -12.41 -19.72
CA ASP A 364 31.72 -12.98 -19.02
C ASP A 364 31.09 -14.15 -19.79
N LEU A 365 31.08 -14.05 -21.13
CA LEU A 365 30.51 -15.08 -21.98
C LEU A 365 31.43 -16.30 -22.09
N LEU A 366 32.75 -16.10 -22.17
CA LEU A 366 33.72 -17.19 -22.14
C LEU A 366 33.69 -17.94 -20.82
N ALA A 367 33.50 -17.25 -19.69
CA ALA A 367 33.32 -17.89 -18.39
C ALA A 367 32.08 -18.80 -18.35
N ARG A 368 31.00 -18.45 -19.08
CA ARG A 368 29.79 -19.28 -19.20
C ARG A 368 29.96 -20.45 -20.17
N ILE A 369 30.76 -20.29 -21.22
CA ILE A 369 31.06 -21.36 -22.19
C ILE A 369 32.05 -22.36 -21.59
N HIS A 370 32.92 -21.91 -20.70
CA HIS A 370 33.93 -22.75 -20.08
C HIS A 370 33.29 -23.85 -19.22
N VAL A 371 33.45 -25.10 -19.66
CA VAL A 371 33.03 -26.28 -18.90
C VAL A 371 34.15 -26.65 -17.92
N ALA A 372 33.85 -26.59 -16.62
CA ALA A 372 34.80 -27.00 -15.58
C ALA A 372 35.07 -28.50 -15.64
N GLN A 373 36.35 -28.88 -15.62
CA GLN A 373 36.77 -30.28 -15.56
C GLN A 373 37.22 -30.62 -14.14
N PRO A 374 36.73 -31.74 -13.55
CA PRO A 374 37.14 -32.14 -12.22
C PRO A 374 38.61 -32.58 -12.19
N LEU A 375 39.39 -32.11 -11.21
CA LEU A 375 40.70 -32.69 -10.88
C LEU A 375 40.43 -33.97 -10.05
N GLY A 376 40.98 -35.10 -10.49
CA GLY A 376 40.48 -36.45 -10.15
C GLY A 376 40.49 -36.89 -8.68
N GLY A 377 39.98 -38.11 -8.43
CA GLY A 377 40.21 -38.85 -7.18
C GLY A 377 39.20 -39.95 -6.84
N VAL A 378 37.91 -39.78 -7.16
CA VAL A 378 36.85 -40.76 -6.85
C VAL A 378 35.81 -40.79 -7.97
N THR A 379 35.55 -41.95 -8.55
CA THR A 379 34.49 -42.14 -9.56
C THR A 379 33.12 -42.17 -8.89
N ARG A 380 32.33 -41.10 -9.04
CA ARG A 380 30.93 -41.06 -8.61
C ARG A 380 30.05 -41.52 -9.76
N GLU A 381 29.46 -42.70 -9.65
CA GLU A 381 28.52 -43.21 -10.63
C GLU A 381 27.16 -42.52 -10.51
N SER A 382 26.47 -42.33 -11.63
CA SER A 382 25.09 -41.84 -11.64
C SER A 382 24.13 -42.99 -11.35
N TYR A 383 23.44 -42.95 -10.20
CA TYR A 383 22.42 -43.94 -9.87
C TYR A 383 21.06 -43.51 -10.44
N VAL A 384 20.64 -44.18 -11.52
CA VAL A 384 19.27 -44.05 -12.07
C VAL A 384 18.54 -45.36 -11.78
N PRO A 385 17.49 -45.36 -10.94
CA PRO A 385 16.73 -46.56 -10.60
C PRO A 385 16.18 -47.27 -11.85
N GLU A 386 16.15 -48.60 -11.81
CA GLU A 386 15.67 -49.42 -12.94
C GLU A 386 14.21 -49.09 -13.30
N ALA A 387 13.38 -48.81 -12.30
CA ALA A 387 11.98 -48.41 -12.49
C ALA A 387 11.82 -47.18 -13.41
N VAL A 388 12.76 -46.22 -13.37
CA VAL A 388 12.74 -45.03 -14.23
C VAL A 388 13.22 -45.37 -15.64
N LYS A 389 14.19 -46.29 -15.78
CA LYS A 389 14.69 -46.73 -17.09
C LYS A 389 13.63 -47.55 -17.85
N SER A 390 12.85 -48.36 -17.15
CA SER A 390 11.76 -49.16 -17.72
C SER A 390 10.47 -48.37 -17.94
N LEU A 391 10.37 -47.15 -17.41
CA LEU A 391 9.14 -46.35 -17.50
C LEU A 391 8.90 -45.90 -18.94
N LYS A 392 7.74 -46.27 -19.49
CA LYS A 392 7.32 -45.81 -20.82
C LYS A 392 7.15 -44.29 -20.81
N ARG A 393 7.61 -43.63 -21.88
CA ARG A 393 7.44 -42.18 -22.04
C ARG A 393 5.94 -41.86 -22.15
N PHE A 394 5.47 -40.94 -21.31
CA PHE A 394 4.09 -40.50 -21.33
C PHE A 394 3.72 -39.87 -22.69
N GLN A 395 2.68 -40.39 -23.32
CA GLN A 395 2.04 -39.84 -24.51
C GLN A 395 0.58 -39.56 -24.20
N LYS A 396 0.10 -38.37 -24.56
CA LYS A 396 -1.27 -37.93 -24.23
C LYS A 396 -2.33 -38.69 -25.02
N ASP A 397 -1.99 -39.12 -26.23
CA ASP A 397 -2.92 -39.72 -27.19
C ASP A 397 -3.03 -41.25 -27.05
N ASP A 398 -2.30 -41.86 -26.12
CA ASP A 398 -2.32 -43.30 -25.86
C ASP A 398 -3.49 -43.68 -24.94
N PRO A 399 -4.39 -44.60 -25.34
CA PRO A 399 -5.52 -45.05 -24.51
C PRO A 399 -5.11 -45.74 -23.20
N ASP A 400 -3.98 -46.45 -23.18
CA ASP A 400 -3.52 -47.24 -22.02
C ASP A 400 -2.60 -46.44 -21.09
N ARG A 401 -2.62 -45.11 -21.18
CA ARG A 401 -1.79 -44.24 -20.33
C ARG A 401 -2.26 -44.27 -18.87
N PRO A 402 -1.33 -44.17 -17.90
CA PRO A 402 -1.70 -44.05 -16.51
C PRO A 402 -2.50 -42.75 -16.29
N ARG A 403 -3.61 -42.87 -15.55
CA ARG A 403 -4.44 -41.72 -15.19
C ARG A 403 -3.64 -40.74 -14.34
N LEU A 404 -3.64 -39.47 -14.74
CA LEU A 404 -3.01 -38.40 -13.97
C LEU A 404 -4.00 -37.86 -12.93
N ALA A 405 -3.50 -37.40 -11.78
CA ALA A 405 -4.34 -36.80 -10.73
C ALA A 405 -5.14 -35.58 -11.23
N ARG A 406 -4.65 -34.89 -12.26
CA ARG A 406 -5.39 -33.78 -12.91
C ARG A 406 -6.65 -34.25 -13.62
N GLU A 407 -6.65 -35.46 -14.18
CA GLU A 407 -7.84 -36.01 -14.85
C GLU A 407 -8.88 -36.47 -13.83
N ILE A 408 -8.43 -37.04 -12.71
CA ILE A 408 -9.28 -37.36 -11.56
C ILE A 408 -9.91 -36.07 -11.01
N GLU A 409 -9.12 -35.02 -10.86
CA GLU A 409 -9.62 -33.69 -10.46
C GLU A 409 -10.66 -33.15 -11.44
N GLU A 410 -10.43 -33.26 -12.75
CA GLU A 410 -11.39 -32.82 -13.78
C GLU A 410 -12.70 -33.65 -13.78
N GLU A 411 -12.63 -34.96 -13.51
CA GLU A 411 -13.79 -35.85 -13.35
C GLU A 411 -14.61 -35.54 -12.09
N GLU A 412 -13.95 -35.25 -10.97
CA GLU A 412 -14.57 -35.07 -9.65
C GLU A 412 -15.01 -33.62 -9.33
N GLY A 413 -15.17 -32.79 -10.36
CA GLY A 413 -15.76 -31.44 -10.23
C GLY A 413 -14.79 -30.29 -10.46
N GLY A 414 -13.54 -30.57 -10.82
CA GLY A 414 -12.55 -29.59 -11.26
C GLY A 414 -11.85 -28.85 -10.14
N ALA A 415 -10.94 -27.96 -10.57
CA ALA A 415 -10.11 -27.17 -9.68
C ALA A 415 -10.94 -26.26 -8.76
N GLY A 416 -10.86 -26.55 -7.45
CA GLY A 416 -11.53 -25.80 -6.39
C GLY A 416 -12.72 -26.50 -5.73
N VAL A 417 -13.24 -27.60 -6.32
CA VAL A 417 -14.27 -28.45 -5.70
C VAL A 417 -13.67 -29.77 -5.24
N TYR A 418 -12.82 -30.38 -6.06
CA TYR A 418 -12.14 -31.62 -5.71
C TYR A 418 -11.19 -31.40 -4.53
N ASN A 419 -11.29 -32.27 -3.52
CA ASN A 419 -10.40 -32.27 -2.37
C ASN A 419 -9.45 -33.46 -2.48
N VAL A 420 -8.16 -33.18 -2.67
CA VAL A 420 -7.13 -34.20 -2.79
C VAL A 420 -6.93 -34.87 -1.43
N ASP A 421 -7.20 -36.18 -1.33
CA ASP A 421 -6.80 -36.94 -0.14
C ASP A 421 -5.28 -37.14 -0.16
N LEU A 422 -4.61 -36.62 0.87
CA LEU A 422 -3.18 -36.73 1.04
C LEU A 422 -2.76 -38.10 1.58
N LYS A 423 -3.67 -38.80 2.27
CA LYS A 423 -3.39 -40.05 2.98
C LYS A 423 -3.38 -41.27 2.05
N ASP A 424 -4.14 -41.23 0.95
CA ASP A 424 -4.28 -42.32 -0.03
C ASP A 424 -2.96 -42.92 -0.50
N LYS A 425 -1.92 -42.10 -0.64
CA LYS A 425 -0.61 -42.49 -1.20
C LYS A 425 0.43 -42.87 -0.16
N TYR A 426 0.09 -42.91 1.13
CA TYR A 426 1.03 -43.33 2.16
C TYR A 426 1.28 -44.84 2.08
N MET A 427 2.50 -45.26 2.40
CA MET A 427 2.86 -46.67 2.52
C MET A 427 2.98 -46.97 4.01
N LEU A 428 1.99 -47.68 4.56
CA LEU A 428 1.94 -48.11 5.95
C LEU A 428 1.90 -49.65 5.99
N ASP A 429 2.17 -50.25 7.15
CA ASP A 429 2.22 -51.73 7.28
C ASP A 429 0.85 -52.39 7.02
N SER A 430 -0.23 -51.68 7.33
CA SER A 430 -1.61 -52.01 6.95
C SER A 430 -2.23 -50.86 6.16
N ASP A 431 -3.12 -51.14 5.23
CA ASP A 431 -3.85 -50.09 4.50
C ASP A 431 -5.10 -49.60 5.28
N GLU A 432 -5.55 -50.34 6.30
CA GLU A 432 -6.79 -50.07 7.02
C GLU A 432 -6.75 -48.77 7.84
N TRP A 433 -5.65 -48.55 8.58
CA TRP A 433 -5.41 -47.37 9.41
C TRP A 433 -4.92 -46.13 8.64
N LYS A 434 -4.92 -46.16 7.30
CA LYS A 434 -4.42 -45.05 6.48
C LYS A 434 -5.21 -43.75 6.72
N HIS A 435 -6.50 -43.84 7.01
CA HIS A 435 -7.36 -42.69 7.28
C HIS A 435 -7.47 -42.31 8.77
N ASP A 436 -6.80 -43.03 9.66
CA ASP A 436 -6.90 -42.80 11.10
C ASP A 436 -6.42 -41.39 11.48
N LYS A 437 -7.04 -40.84 12.54
CA LYS A 437 -6.73 -39.51 13.06
C LYS A 437 -5.80 -39.66 14.26
N VAL A 438 -4.53 -39.30 14.07
CA VAL A 438 -3.54 -39.26 15.15
C VAL A 438 -3.86 -38.08 16.08
N PRO A 439 -4.06 -38.29 17.39
CA PRO A 439 -4.22 -37.20 18.34
C PRO A 439 -2.93 -36.37 18.41
N GLU A 440 -3.02 -35.06 18.22
CA GLU A 440 -1.84 -34.18 18.26
C GLU A 440 -1.54 -33.66 19.67
N VAL A 441 -2.58 -33.44 20.48
CA VAL A 441 -2.50 -32.83 21.81
C VAL A 441 -3.31 -33.65 22.81
N PHE A 442 -2.72 -33.91 23.97
CA PHE A 442 -3.36 -34.57 25.10
C PHE A 442 -2.99 -33.82 26.39
N ASP A 443 -3.99 -33.37 27.16
CA ASP A 443 -3.82 -32.64 28.44
C ASP A 443 -2.77 -31.52 28.43
N GLY A 444 -2.76 -30.73 27.35
CA GLY A 444 -1.86 -29.59 27.18
C GLY A 444 -0.42 -29.96 26.77
N LYS A 445 -0.14 -31.23 26.53
CA LYS A 445 1.13 -31.74 25.99
C LYS A 445 0.94 -32.23 24.55
N ASN A 446 1.98 -32.13 23.71
CA ASN A 446 1.94 -32.68 22.36
C ASN A 446 2.22 -34.18 22.39
N VAL A 447 1.47 -34.97 21.64
CA VAL A 447 1.65 -36.43 21.59
C VAL A 447 2.93 -36.81 20.85
N TYR A 448 3.32 -36.05 19.83
CA TYR A 448 4.55 -36.29 19.05
C TYR A 448 5.83 -36.30 19.90
N ASP A 449 5.85 -35.57 21.01
CA ASP A 449 7.01 -35.52 21.91
C ASP A 449 7.22 -36.84 22.68
N PHE A 450 6.18 -37.69 22.71
CA PHE A 450 6.17 -38.98 23.38
C PHE A 450 6.10 -40.17 22.40
N ILE A 451 6.24 -39.96 21.08
CA ILE A 451 6.30 -41.08 20.14
C ILE A 451 7.70 -41.66 20.14
N ASP A 452 7.85 -42.84 20.74
CA ASP A 452 9.10 -43.60 20.80
C ASP A 452 8.78 -45.09 20.60
N PRO A 453 9.49 -45.82 19.72
CA PRO A 453 9.30 -47.26 19.55
C PRO A 453 9.41 -48.06 20.87
N ASP A 454 10.19 -47.57 21.84
CA ASP A 454 10.51 -48.27 23.08
C ASP A 454 9.78 -47.69 24.31
N ILE A 455 8.67 -46.95 24.15
CA ILE A 455 8.04 -46.20 25.25
C ILE A 455 7.56 -47.07 26.43
N GLU A 456 7.04 -48.27 26.15
CA GLU A 456 6.56 -49.19 27.20
C GLU A 456 7.70 -49.61 28.14
N SER A 457 8.91 -49.79 27.61
CA SER A 457 10.08 -50.13 28.43
C SER A 457 10.50 -48.99 29.35
N LYS A 458 10.38 -47.74 28.88
CA LYS A 458 10.69 -46.54 29.67
C LYS A 458 9.64 -46.29 30.74
N LEU A 459 8.37 -46.56 30.44
CA LEU A 459 7.27 -46.45 31.41
C LEU A 459 7.46 -47.45 32.54
N ALA A 460 7.74 -48.72 32.23
CA ALA A 460 7.97 -49.76 33.22
C ALA A 460 9.12 -49.41 34.19
N ALA A 461 10.23 -48.88 33.66
CA ALA A 461 11.35 -48.44 34.51
C ALA A 461 11.00 -47.26 35.43
N LEU A 462 10.07 -46.40 35.01
CA LEU A 462 9.62 -45.24 35.79
C LEU A 462 8.62 -45.66 36.87
N GLU A 463 7.72 -46.59 36.56
CA GLU A 463 6.81 -47.21 37.54
C GLU A 463 7.59 -47.96 38.63
N GLU A 464 8.64 -48.72 38.28
CA GLU A 464 9.53 -49.35 39.26
C GLU A 464 10.24 -48.32 40.17
N GLU A 465 10.58 -47.14 39.63
CA GLU A 465 11.17 -46.06 40.41
C GLU A 465 10.14 -45.38 41.33
N GLU A 466 8.90 -45.17 40.88
CA GLU A 466 7.82 -44.64 41.71
C GLU A 466 7.45 -45.60 42.84
N GLU A 467 7.34 -46.91 42.59
CA GLU A 467 7.10 -47.92 43.63
C GLU A 467 8.22 -47.93 44.69
N ARG A 468 9.48 -47.75 44.26
CA ARG A 468 10.62 -47.62 45.19
C ARG A 468 10.48 -46.38 46.07
N LEU A 469 10.12 -45.23 45.49
CA LEU A 469 9.95 -43.96 46.21
C LEU A 469 8.74 -43.96 47.17
N GLU A 470 7.64 -44.62 46.79
CA GLU A 470 6.49 -44.83 47.66
C GLU A 470 6.83 -45.72 48.85
N THR A 471 7.60 -46.79 48.63
CA THR A 471 8.07 -47.68 49.70
C THR A 471 8.98 -46.94 50.69
N GLU A 472 9.77 -45.99 50.20
CA GLU A 472 10.61 -45.10 51.03
C GLU A 472 9.82 -44.03 51.79
N GLY A 473 8.51 -43.89 51.54
CA GLY A 473 7.60 -42.99 52.26
C GLY A 473 7.67 -41.52 51.80
N TYR A 474 8.23 -41.23 50.62
CA TYR A 474 8.45 -39.86 50.13
C TYR A 474 7.15 -39.04 49.97
N TYR A 475 6.02 -39.70 49.69
CA TYR A 475 4.72 -39.07 49.50
C TYR A 475 3.85 -38.99 50.76
N GLN A 476 4.36 -39.41 51.93
CA GLN A 476 3.69 -39.10 53.20
C GLN A 476 3.99 -37.64 53.57
N SER A 477 3.10 -36.72 53.19
CA SER A 477 3.06 -35.40 53.79
C SER A 477 2.47 -35.52 55.19
N ASP A 478 3.32 -35.67 56.20
CA ASP A 478 2.90 -35.45 57.58
C ASP A 478 2.51 -33.96 57.71
N ASP A 479 1.20 -33.68 57.64
CA ASP A 479 0.65 -32.43 58.17
C ASP A 479 0.84 -32.48 59.69
N ASP A 480 1.94 -31.91 60.18
CA ASP A 480 2.14 -31.68 61.60
C ASP A 480 0.90 -30.97 62.15
N LEU A 481 0.20 -31.61 63.09
CA LEU A 481 -0.94 -31.04 63.80
C LEU A 481 -0.51 -29.69 64.42
N GLU A 482 -0.98 -28.57 63.87
CA GLU A 482 -0.66 -27.22 64.36
C GLU A 482 -0.97 -27.14 65.87
N ASP A 483 0.07 -26.84 66.68
CA ASP A 483 -0.07 -26.62 68.12
C ASP A 483 -1.07 -25.48 68.38
N ALA A 484 -1.89 -25.62 69.43
CA ALA A 484 -2.95 -24.64 69.77
C ALA A 484 -2.44 -23.19 69.91
N ASP A 485 -1.15 -23.02 70.17
CA ASP A 485 -0.50 -21.72 70.30
C ASP A 485 -0.35 -20.99 68.96
N GLU A 486 -0.06 -21.68 67.85
CA GLU A 486 0.10 -21.04 66.53
C GLU A 486 -1.24 -20.58 65.95
N ALA A 487 -2.29 -21.38 66.10
CA ALA A 487 -3.66 -20.98 65.77
C ALA A 487 -4.09 -19.74 66.57
N ASN A 488 -3.73 -19.68 67.86
CA ASN A 488 -4.00 -18.52 68.71
C ASN A 488 -3.24 -17.26 68.27
N ILE A 489 -1.97 -17.38 67.87
CA ILE A 489 -1.17 -16.24 67.37
C ILE A 489 -1.82 -15.65 66.12
N ARG A 490 -2.32 -16.48 65.21
CA ARG A 490 -2.99 -16.03 63.98
C ARG A 490 -4.28 -15.27 64.30
N LEU A 491 -5.09 -15.81 65.20
CA LEU A 491 -6.36 -15.21 65.63
C LEU A 491 -6.11 -13.87 66.35
N GLN A 492 -5.09 -13.79 67.20
CA GLN A 492 -4.67 -12.54 67.84
C GLN A 492 -4.18 -11.50 66.82
N ALA A 493 -3.43 -11.92 65.80
CA ALA A 493 -2.94 -11.02 64.76
C ALA A 493 -4.08 -10.38 63.94
N GLU A 494 -5.15 -11.14 63.67
CA GLU A 494 -6.35 -10.60 63.03
C GLU A 494 -7.08 -9.58 63.90
N LEU A 495 -7.30 -9.89 65.18
CA LEU A 495 -7.92 -8.97 66.14
C LEU A 495 -7.14 -7.65 66.27
N ILE A 496 -5.80 -7.72 66.23
CA ILE A 496 -4.95 -6.52 66.25
C ILE A 496 -5.19 -5.67 64.99
N ARG A 497 -5.26 -6.28 63.81
CA ARG A 497 -5.49 -5.56 62.55
C ARG A 497 -6.84 -4.86 62.53
N GLU A 498 -7.89 -5.52 63.01
CA GLU A 498 -9.22 -4.92 63.14
C GLU A 498 -9.22 -3.72 64.10
N LYS A 499 -8.61 -3.88 65.28
CA LYS A 499 -8.53 -2.80 66.28
C LYS A 499 -7.76 -1.59 65.75
N GLN A 500 -6.68 -1.81 64.98
CA GLN A 500 -5.94 -0.72 64.33
C GLN A 500 -6.78 0.04 63.30
N GLN A 501 -7.63 -0.65 62.52
CA GLN A 501 -8.56 0.00 61.59
C GLN A 501 -9.59 0.86 62.33
N LEU A 502 -10.18 0.34 63.42
CA LEU A 502 -11.14 1.10 64.24
C LEU A 502 -10.53 2.38 64.80
N ILE A 503 -9.29 2.31 65.32
CA ILE A 503 -8.56 3.50 65.82
C ILE A 503 -8.34 4.54 64.72
N ARG A 504 -7.97 4.12 63.50
CA ARG A 504 -7.81 5.06 62.37
C ARG A 504 -9.13 5.74 62.01
N ASN A 505 -10.23 4.99 62.01
CA ASN A 505 -11.56 5.53 61.70
C ASN A 505 -12.03 6.52 62.78
N GLU A 506 -11.86 6.20 64.06
CA GLU A 506 -12.17 7.12 65.16
C GLU A 506 -11.31 8.40 65.10
N ALA A 507 -10.01 8.26 64.81
CA ALA A 507 -9.11 9.40 64.68
C ALA A 507 -9.50 10.34 63.53
N LYS A 508 -9.98 9.80 62.39
CA LYS A 508 -10.52 10.61 61.28
C LYS A 508 -11.75 11.42 61.72
N MET A 509 -12.67 10.82 62.47
CA MET A 509 -13.86 11.51 62.98
C MET A 509 -13.51 12.59 64.01
N ARG A 510 -12.50 12.34 64.85
CA ARG A 510 -12.07 13.27 65.91
C ARG A 510 -11.22 14.43 65.39
N LYS A 511 -10.48 14.27 64.29
CA LYS A 511 -9.62 15.29 63.67
C LYS A 511 -10.31 16.04 62.53
N SER A 512 -11.53 16.53 62.74
CA SER A 512 -12.18 17.49 61.83
C SER A 512 -11.57 18.90 61.97
N LEU A 513 -10.28 19.03 61.60
CA LEU A 513 -9.46 20.23 61.80
C LEU A 513 -9.72 21.33 60.75
N LYS A 514 -10.50 21.05 59.72
CA LYS A 514 -10.72 22.03 58.64
C LYS A 514 -11.68 23.16 59.03
N ASN A 515 -12.57 22.97 60.02
CA ASN A 515 -13.63 23.95 60.31
C ASN A 515 -13.78 24.41 61.79
N ARG A 516 -13.12 23.79 62.79
CA ARG A 516 -13.07 24.28 64.21
C ARG A 516 -11.81 23.81 64.95
N ALA A 517 -11.34 24.58 65.94
CA ALA A 517 -10.24 24.19 66.83
C ALA A 517 -10.70 23.20 67.91
N ILE A 518 -9.81 22.28 68.31
CA ILE A 518 -10.09 21.27 69.35
C ILE A 518 -10.01 21.92 70.74
N ILE A 519 -11.03 21.72 71.57
CA ILE A 519 -11.06 22.24 72.95
C ILE A 519 -9.96 21.53 73.78
N PRO A 520 -9.11 22.27 74.53
CA PRO A 520 -8.07 21.67 75.36
C PRO A 520 -8.65 20.77 76.45
N ARG A 521 -8.06 19.59 76.65
CA ARG A 521 -8.58 18.56 77.58
C ARG A 521 -8.59 19.03 79.04
N THR A 522 -7.75 19.98 79.41
CA THR A 522 -7.67 20.55 80.77
C THR A 522 -8.91 21.34 81.19
N ALA A 523 -9.65 21.90 80.23
CA ALA A 523 -10.86 22.68 80.50
C ALA A 523 -12.15 21.84 80.46
N LYS A 524 -12.06 20.56 80.06
CA LYS A 524 -13.22 19.66 79.89
C LYS A 524 -13.26 18.64 81.01
N ALA A 525 -14.31 18.68 81.83
CA ALA A 525 -14.55 17.67 82.85
C ALA A 525 -14.81 16.30 82.19
N GLN A 526 -14.07 15.28 82.59
CA GLN A 526 -14.34 13.90 82.20
C GLN A 526 -15.21 13.23 83.26
N LYS A 527 -16.15 12.41 82.81
CA LYS A 527 -16.95 11.56 83.70
C LYS A 527 -16.07 10.39 84.15
N LEU A 528 -16.12 10.07 85.43
CA LEU A 528 -15.34 8.97 86.01
C LEU A 528 -15.61 7.65 85.29
N SER A 529 -16.88 7.34 85.02
CA SER A 529 -17.31 6.10 84.36
C SER A 529 -16.68 5.91 82.98
N ALA A 530 -16.60 6.96 82.16
CA ALA A 530 -16.00 6.87 80.83
C ALA A 530 -14.47 6.72 80.88
N MET A 531 -13.83 7.14 81.97
CA MET A 531 -12.39 6.93 82.20
C MET A 531 -12.14 5.52 82.74
N GLU A 532 -12.98 5.03 83.64
CA GLU A 532 -12.98 3.65 84.16
C GLU A 532 -13.13 2.66 82.99
N ASP A 533 -14.18 2.79 82.17
CA ASP A 533 -14.44 1.89 81.03
C ASP A 533 -13.27 1.83 80.01
N HIS A 534 -12.54 2.94 79.83
CA HIS A 534 -11.41 2.99 78.91
C HIS A 534 -10.13 2.36 79.51
N LEU A 535 -9.89 2.53 80.82
CA LEU A 535 -8.76 1.92 81.52
C LEU A 535 -8.97 0.42 81.72
N ASP A 536 -10.20 -0.01 82.01
CA ASP A 536 -10.59 -1.40 82.10
C ASP A 536 -10.39 -2.12 80.75
N ARG A 537 -10.74 -1.47 79.62
CA ARG A 537 -10.46 -2.01 78.26
C ARG A 537 -8.98 -2.12 77.91
N LEU A 538 -8.10 -1.39 78.60
CA LEU A 538 -6.65 -1.50 78.47
C LEU A 538 -6.06 -2.48 79.50
N GLY A 539 -6.87 -3.00 80.43
CA GLY A 539 -6.49 -3.98 81.45
C GLY A 539 -5.90 -3.37 82.73
N PHE A 540 -6.10 -2.08 82.99
CA PHE A 540 -5.65 -1.45 84.24
C PHE A 540 -6.71 -1.53 85.33
N ASP A 541 -6.30 -1.87 86.56
CA ASP A 541 -7.21 -1.94 87.71
C ASP A 541 -7.62 -0.54 88.19
N THR A 542 -8.91 -0.24 88.04
CA THR A 542 -9.50 1.07 88.34
C THR A 542 -9.95 1.22 89.79
N THR A 543 -9.82 0.20 90.63
CA THR A 543 -10.25 0.23 92.05
C THR A 543 -9.52 1.29 92.88
N SER A 544 -8.21 1.47 92.69
CA SER A 544 -7.42 2.47 93.42
C SER A 544 -7.75 3.92 93.00
N ILE A 545 -7.94 4.15 91.70
CA ILE A 545 -8.28 5.47 91.13
C ILE A 545 -9.72 5.83 91.47
N SER A 546 -10.64 4.87 91.40
CA SER A 546 -12.04 5.06 91.79
C SER A 546 -12.15 5.32 93.28
N ALA A 547 -11.40 4.60 94.13
CA ALA A 547 -11.33 4.87 95.57
C ALA A 547 -10.73 6.26 95.86
N ARG A 548 -9.68 6.67 95.14
CA ARG A 548 -9.09 8.02 95.25
C ARG A 548 -10.06 9.11 94.79
N ALA A 549 -10.74 8.89 93.68
CA ALA A 549 -11.70 9.83 93.14
C ALA A 549 -12.99 9.86 93.96
N ARG A 550 -13.43 8.76 94.59
CA ARG A 550 -14.58 8.69 95.53
C ARG A 550 -14.25 9.19 96.93
N SER A 551 -12.99 9.10 97.37
CA SER A 551 -12.55 9.70 98.64
C SER A 551 -12.37 11.22 98.52
N GLN A 552 -11.91 11.72 97.36
CA GLN A 552 -11.90 13.16 97.06
C GLN A 552 -13.25 13.70 96.58
N ALA A 553 -14.01 12.89 95.84
CA ALA A 553 -15.42 13.11 95.63
C ALA A 553 -16.12 12.74 96.92
N ARG A 554 -15.95 13.60 97.91
CA ARG A 554 -16.87 13.70 99.02
C ARG A 554 -18.26 13.91 98.43
N GLY A 555 -18.97 12.79 98.36
CA GLY A 555 -20.17 12.61 99.13
C GLY A 555 -21.13 13.74 98.90
N ARG A 556 -22.05 13.47 97.96
CA ARG A 556 -23.45 13.88 98.08
C ARG A 556 -23.74 13.99 99.57
N SER A 557 -23.79 15.22 100.05
CA SER A 557 -24.03 15.52 101.45
C SER A 557 -25.48 15.20 101.71
N ALA A 558 -25.71 13.91 101.96
CA ALA A 558 -26.76 13.45 102.84
C ALA A 558 -26.47 14.07 104.21
N VAL A 559 -27.42 14.88 104.68
CA VAL A 559 -27.66 15.22 106.09
C VAL A 559 -26.62 16.14 106.78
N ARG A 560 -27.03 17.40 106.94
CA ARG A 560 -27.26 18.10 108.22
C ARG A 560 -28.04 19.35 107.82
N SER A 561 -29.35 19.44 108.02
CA SER A 561 -29.93 19.67 109.35
C SER A 561 -28.84 19.89 110.42
N ARG A 562 -28.32 21.11 110.44
CA ARG A 562 -28.74 21.99 111.53
C ARG A 562 -30.21 22.38 111.19
N THR A 563 -31.26 22.10 111.95
CA THR A 563 -31.34 22.09 113.42
C THR A 563 -30.36 23.12 114.00
N GLY A 564 -30.72 24.39 114.06
CA GLY A 564 -32.10 24.88 114.02
C GLY A 564 -32.72 24.90 112.63
N THR A 565 -33.91 24.37 112.39
CA THR A 565 -34.95 23.81 113.28
C THR A 565 -36.05 23.33 112.29
N GLU A 566 -36.58 22.12 112.47
CA GLU A 566 -37.98 21.87 112.85
C GLU A 566 -39.01 22.51 111.91
N ASP A 567 -39.76 21.64 111.24
CA ASP A 567 -40.92 21.88 110.38
C ASP A 567 -40.65 22.84 109.21
N VAL A 568 -40.65 22.40 107.95
CA VAL A 568 -41.88 22.05 107.24
C VAL A 568 -41.58 20.97 106.19
N MET A 569 -42.19 19.80 106.39
CA MET A 569 -42.63 18.94 105.30
C MET A 569 -43.80 19.63 104.60
N ASP A 570 -43.50 20.50 103.64
CA ASP A 570 -44.43 20.90 102.58
C ASP A 570 -43.62 21.42 101.40
N VAL A 571 -43.90 20.82 100.26
CA VAL A 571 -43.23 21.01 98.99
C VAL A 571 -43.85 22.24 98.35
N ASP A 572 -43.08 23.33 98.14
CA ASP A 572 -43.11 24.19 96.93
C ASP A 572 -42.48 25.61 97.11
N SER A 573 -41.31 25.83 96.47
CA SER A 573 -40.82 27.10 95.86
C SER A 573 -40.18 28.24 96.76
N PRO A 574 -39.47 29.27 96.21
CA PRO A 574 -38.01 29.27 95.96
C PRO A 574 -37.29 30.63 96.28
N ALA A 575 -36.56 30.80 97.40
CA ALA A 575 -35.70 31.99 97.63
C ALA A 575 -34.89 31.87 98.93
N SER A 576 -33.57 31.61 98.89
CA SER A 576 -32.66 31.84 100.06
C SER A 576 -31.19 31.43 99.88
N ALA A 577 -30.67 31.18 98.67
CA ALA A 577 -29.24 30.81 98.50
C ALA A 577 -28.30 31.98 98.10
N ASP A 578 -28.81 33.10 97.60
CA ASP A 578 -27.98 34.20 97.08
C ASP A 578 -27.39 35.13 98.16
N ALA A 579 -27.79 35.01 99.43
CA ALA A 579 -27.43 35.99 100.45
C ALA A 579 -26.04 35.81 101.12
N LEU A 580 -25.31 34.70 100.92
CA LEU A 580 -24.20 34.33 101.84
C LEU A 580 -22.82 34.02 101.22
N ARG A 581 -22.60 34.20 99.90
CA ARG A 581 -21.26 34.07 99.28
C ARG A 581 -20.64 35.36 98.72
N ALA A 582 -21.33 36.50 98.87
CA ALA A 582 -20.80 37.83 98.53
C ALA A 582 -19.82 38.40 99.57
N LYS A 583 -19.53 37.71 100.67
CA LYS A 583 -18.63 38.18 101.73
C LYS A 583 -17.27 37.46 101.74
N SER A 584 -16.54 37.52 100.63
CA SER A 584 -15.07 37.61 100.65
C SER A 584 -14.53 37.74 99.22
N ARG A 585 -14.16 38.97 98.85
CA ARG A 585 -13.45 39.38 97.62
C ARG A 585 -14.27 39.58 96.34
N ALA A 586 -15.26 40.47 96.43
CA ALA A 586 -15.30 41.65 95.56
C ALA A 586 -15.39 42.88 96.48
N ARG A 587 -14.26 43.55 96.72
CA ARG A 587 -14.28 44.86 97.36
C ARG A 587 -14.85 45.86 96.35
N SER A 588 -15.93 46.52 96.76
CA SER A 588 -16.33 47.87 96.34
C SER A 588 -16.24 48.18 94.84
N GLN A 589 -17.23 47.72 94.07
CA GLN A 589 -17.61 48.38 92.82
C GLN A 589 -19.13 48.49 92.73
N SER A 590 -19.60 49.72 92.54
CA SER A 590 -20.97 50.11 92.26
C SER A 590 -21.47 49.40 90.99
N ASN A 591 -22.50 48.55 91.09
CA ASN A 591 -23.10 47.94 89.91
C ASN A 591 -24.02 48.99 89.25
N ARG A 592 -23.46 49.75 88.30
CA ARG A 592 -24.13 50.86 87.59
C ARG A 592 -25.50 50.51 87.02
N ARG A 593 -25.79 49.23 86.75
CA ARG A 593 -27.09 48.77 86.24
C ARG A 593 -28.18 48.73 87.31
N GLU A 594 -27.82 48.49 88.57
CA GLU A 594 -28.76 48.20 89.65
C GLU A 594 -28.85 49.32 90.70
N ASP A 595 -27.84 50.18 90.78
CA ASP A 595 -27.77 51.25 91.78
C ASP A 595 -28.89 52.30 91.62
N GLY A 596 -29.36 52.56 90.40
CA GLY A 596 -30.43 53.53 90.11
C GLY A 596 -31.86 52.99 90.27
N VAL A 597 -32.04 51.67 90.42
CA VAL A 597 -33.36 51.03 90.48
C VAL A 597 -33.43 50.19 91.74
N THR A 598 -34.00 50.73 92.82
CA THR A 598 -33.97 50.11 94.14
C THR A 598 -34.98 48.96 94.30
N ALA A 599 -36.13 49.04 93.64
CA ALA A 599 -37.18 48.03 93.75
C ALA A 599 -36.93 46.81 92.85
N VAL A 600 -37.04 45.60 93.41
CA VAL A 600 -36.78 44.32 92.71
C VAL A 600 -37.68 44.13 91.48
N GLY A 601 -38.96 44.53 91.56
CA GLY A 601 -39.89 44.47 90.43
C GLY A 601 -39.54 45.46 89.30
N ALA A 602 -38.97 46.62 89.64
CA ALA A 602 -38.50 47.57 88.65
C ALA A 602 -37.19 47.10 87.98
N ARG A 603 -36.31 46.41 88.72
CA ARG A 603 -35.12 45.74 88.17
C ARG A 603 -35.48 44.68 87.15
N SER A 604 -36.40 43.77 87.49
CA SER A 604 -36.84 42.72 86.56
C SER A 604 -37.55 43.30 85.34
N LYS A 605 -38.30 44.41 85.49
CA LYS A 605 -38.89 45.15 84.36
C LYS A 605 -37.82 45.79 83.48
N ALA A 606 -36.79 46.42 84.05
CA ALA A 606 -35.68 47.02 83.31
C ALA A 606 -34.86 45.96 82.55
N GLU A 607 -34.59 44.81 83.18
CA GLU A 607 -33.91 43.69 82.52
C GLU A 607 -34.74 43.11 81.38
N ARG A 608 -36.05 42.94 81.59
CA ARG A 608 -36.97 42.49 80.54
C ARG A 608 -37.04 43.48 79.38
N LEU A 609 -37.06 44.78 79.65
CA LEU A 609 -37.01 45.83 78.63
C LEU A 609 -35.68 45.81 77.86
N ALA A 610 -34.55 45.61 78.55
CA ALA A 610 -33.25 45.47 77.89
C ALA A 610 -33.21 44.23 76.98
N ARG A 611 -33.69 43.07 77.45
CA ARG A 611 -33.80 41.85 76.63
C ARG A 611 -34.76 42.04 75.44
N LEU A 612 -35.86 42.76 75.60
CA LEU A 612 -36.77 43.12 74.51
C LEU A 612 -36.11 44.06 73.50
N GLY A 613 -35.36 45.06 73.96
CA GLY A 613 -34.58 45.97 73.10
C GLY A 613 -33.54 45.22 72.26
N GLN A 614 -32.92 44.18 72.83
CA GLN A 614 -31.93 43.36 72.13
C GLN A 614 -32.53 42.38 71.11
N LYS A 615 -33.84 42.07 71.14
CA LYS A 615 -34.46 41.12 70.20
C LYS A 615 -34.23 41.48 68.73
N LYS A 616 -34.34 42.75 68.35
CA LYS A 616 -34.13 43.20 66.96
C LYS A 616 -32.69 42.94 66.50
N MET A 617 -31.73 43.21 67.37
CA MET A 617 -30.31 42.99 67.14
C MET A 617 -29.96 41.51 67.02
N ASN A 618 -30.47 40.69 67.95
CA ASN A 618 -30.29 39.24 67.96
C ASN A 618 -30.93 38.59 66.73
N ARG A 619 -32.11 39.08 66.29
CA ARG A 619 -32.75 38.62 65.05
C ARG A 619 -31.88 38.87 63.81
N MET A 620 -31.10 39.95 63.80
CA MET A 620 -30.15 40.26 62.73
C MET A 620 -28.77 39.60 62.95
N ALA A 621 -28.65 38.71 63.95
CA ALA A 621 -27.43 37.99 64.32
C ALA A 621 -26.19 38.89 64.55
N ARG A 622 -26.40 40.11 65.05
CA ARG A 622 -25.31 41.03 65.40
C ARG A 622 -24.58 40.55 66.65
N GLN A 623 -23.26 40.73 66.70
CA GLN A 623 -22.44 40.25 67.83
C GLN A 623 -22.69 41.04 69.13
N GLY A 624 -23.20 42.26 69.04
CA GLY A 624 -23.58 43.10 70.17
C GLY A 624 -24.02 44.50 69.74
N GLU A 625 -24.30 45.39 70.69
CA GLU A 625 -24.82 46.74 70.40
C GLU A 625 -23.82 47.63 69.64
N ALA A 626 -22.53 47.30 69.76
CA ALA A 626 -21.44 47.94 69.04
C ALA A 626 -21.31 47.45 67.59
N ASP A 627 -21.87 46.29 67.23
CA ASP A 627 -21.82 45.75 65.88
C ASP A 627 -22.85 46.44 64.97
N ARG A 628 -22.34 47.44 64.23
CA ARG A 628 -23.10 48.22 63.26
C ARG A 628 -22.54 48.06 61.85
N HIS A 629 -21.88 46.94 61.57
CA HIS A 629 -21.31 46.70 60.25
C HIS A 629 -22.42 46.65 59.17
N THR A 630 -22.30 47.51 58.17
CA THR A 630 -23.20 47.56 57.02
C THR A 630 -22.53 46.91 55.82
N SER A 631 -23.02 45.76 55.38
CA SER A 631 -22.56 45.13 54.14
C SER A 631 -23.03 45.93 52.92
N SER A 632 -22.15 46.10 51.92
CA SER A 632 -22.57 46.64 50.62
C SER A 632 -23.57 45.70 49.96
N ALA A 633 -24.73 46.22 49.52
CA ALA A 633 -25.75 45.41 48.87
C ALA A 633 -25.26 44.78 47.55
N LEU A 634 -24.53 45.55 46.73
CA LEU A 634 -23.92 45.09 45.49
C LEU A 634 -22.48 45.63 45.39
N PRO A 635 -21.45 44.80 45.65
CA PRO A 635 -20.07 45.24 45.47
C PRO A 635 -19.75 45.49 43.99
N LYS A 636 -19.34 46.72 43.69
CA LYS A 636 -19.14 47.21 42.30
C LYS A 636 -18.25 46.31 41.44
N HIS A 637 -17.16 45.77 41.97
CA HIS A 637 -16.23 44.92 41.21
C HIS A 637 -16.82 43.56 40.78
N LEU A 638 -17.94 43.11 41.37
CA LEU A 638 -18.63 41.88 40.94
C LEU A 638 -19.65 42.14 39.83
N PHE A 639 -20.31 43.30 39.86
CA PHE A 639 -21.47 43.59 39.02
C PHE A 639 -21.21 44.65 37.93
N SER A 640 -20.15 45.43 38.06
CA SER A 640 -19.77 46.48 37.12
C SER A 640 -18.57 46.05 36.29
N GLY A 641 -18.78 45.96 34.97
CA GLY A 641 -17.75 45.64 33.98
C GLY A 641 -18.06 44.34 33.22
N LYS A 642 -17.75 44.32 31.92
CA LYS A 642 -17.80 43.11 31.09
C LYS A 642 -16.37 42.61 30.86
N ARG A 643 -16.15 41.29 30.98
CA ARG A 643 -14.84 40.68 30.70
C ARG A 643 -14.60 40.70 29.19
N GLY A 644 -13.71 41.55 28.72
CA GLY A 644 -13.24 41.57 27.34
C GLY A 644 -12.15 40.53 27.08
N MET A 645 -11.72 40.42 25.82
CA MET A 645 -10.53 39.66 25.45
C MET A 645 -9.29 40.36 26.00
N GLY A 646 -8.55 39.71 26.91
CA GLY A 646 -7.35 40.26 27.55
C GLY A 646 -7.23 39.90 29.03
N LYS A 647 -6.48 40.70 29.80
CA LYS A 647 -6.32 40.52 31.26
C LYS A 647 -7.67 40.73 31.96
N THR A 648 -8.03 39.78 32.82
CA THR A 648 -9.31 39.83 33.56
C THR A 648 -9.09 40.23 35.02
N GLN A 649 -10.11 40.82 35.64
CA GLN A 649 -10.01 41.45 36.98
C GLN A 649 -9.94 40.44 38.14
N ARG A 650 -10.16 39.15 37.88
CA ARG A 650 -10.05 38.06 38.85
C ARG A 650 -9.37 36.86 38.19
N ARG A 651 -8.66 36.07 39.00
CA ARG A 651 -7.94 34.87 38.53
C ARG A 651 -8.91 33.75 38.17
#